data_AF-A0ABC8CCQ5-F1
#
_entry.id   AF-A0ABC8CCQ5-F1
#
_cell.length_a   1.000
_cell.length_b   1.000
_cell.length_c   1.000
_cell.angle_alpha   90.00
_cell.angle_beta   90.00
_cell.angle_gamma   90.00
#
_symmetry.space_group_name_H-M   'P 1'
#
loop_
_entity.id
_entity.type
_entity.pdbx_description
1 polymer ?
#
loop_
_entity_poly.entity_id
_entity_poly.type
_entity_poly.pdbx_seq_one_letter_code
_entity_poly.pdbx_strand_id
1 'polypeptide(L)'
;MADADQYTPVPLRQLAPLVAALIVKESLSGLDISGANVGDISIVDYTKAVNDAVAQVLDAVDNASATSEASSQSANIAAAAADSAQATAAGAGAILAQNTALASMVANNPVQFTNRGAWDASKNSPSLTSGTGTEGDFYVVSVPGNASLDGVTAWEILDGVWFHDGVWTILKRAGYPTIAQVFQGLDGVIADGVTLNSRGSGALTLRDVLGYILTSIDNTGNISTAGKQLLLGSTLLDCNATGQFLFGMRDAMGNVAWGVRADGSPAFPSSAARADLGPISVTSNSNPNGVTVRDKNGFILLDTSGYYAVKTGDFTSEEIAERDRMQLARSAATMAGPGDMLRARPVWGISVSYALGQSEMMGFVSIPALSITQPYDNITFGGDPRGFDFGIDSAQWTPRGGDAAPQPLVAVNVNQDTYATMDIPDLVYKPATVDVTVPTVTSGHPQIQISTTDKSVDFTTGFSVGQTIQCAGFTGTAAANNESGGWWYSNYITLTTVTAQSITGTCDYVWFQWDPVAVSGATGVSIAPLRITRDFGEQQSIAALNFYRGMQLAYRGLPSDSSRKLALLSCCVSGTTIEQLSKGSSPDLFDRIPQSATIAKAQADKSGTTIGCFLLEFCQGGSNTNTDYATYYPLLAQYFEDAKSAIKSEFGQTIDPFIEIVPISGMNLPGTGIMDVCRAQVDYVMATPGAYIPTVGYPAIDYGPHYSSNGERYVGAMRAKVRHRVITQGLAWKPLIMERARLRGKTILIDCHVPYPPIRVLPTWEGQAQNTRTDLGFGVYDTVTNAQLSVASVNIAGETQVEITLSAEPENPVWVTYGDNHHNGSGNIYDSDPAVSRDVYEWVEGNGAPYSENIPAYIGKPYALPNPMINYAIQSVEG
;
A
#
# COMPACT_ATOMS: atom_id res chain seq x y z
N MET A 1 -16.56 35.27 -66.50
CA MET A 1 -15.81 35.00 -67.74
C MET A 1 -14.46 34.45 -67.35
N ALA A 2 -14.30 33.13 -67.44
CA ALA A 2 -13.09 32.37 -67.72
C ALA A 2 -13.37 30.90 -67.35
N ASP A 3 -13.11 30.01 -68.31
CA ASP A 3 -13.14 28.54 -68.30
C ASP A 3 -14.48 27.81 -68.13
N ALA A 4 -15.19 27.73 -69.25
CA ALA A 4 -16.39 26.94 -69.49
C ALA A 4 -16.10 25.59 -70.22
N ASP A 5 -14.90 25.00 -70.06
CA ASP A 5 -14.47 23.81 -70.82
C ASP A 5 -14.26 22.53 -69.97
N GLN A 6 -14.85 22.43 -68.77
CA GLN A 6 -14.80 21.20 -67.95
C GLN A 6 -16.16 20.64 -67.50
N TYR A 7 -17.26 21.01 -68.16
CA TYR A 7 -18.50 20.26 -68.00
C TYR A 7 -18.52 19.09 -68.97
N THR A 8 -18.18 17.90 -68.49
CA THR A 8 -18.55 16.66 -69.20
C THR A 8 -20.08 16.59 -69.18
N PRO A 9 -20.78 16.61 -70.33
CA PRO A 9 -22.23 16.47 -70.33
C PRO A 9 -22.55 15.08 -69.78
N VAL A 10 -23.16 15.03 -68.59
CA VAL A 10 -23.73 13.78 -68.08
C VAL A 10 -24.80 13.38 -69.10
N PRO A 11 -24.68 12.23 -69.79
CA PRO A 11 -25.65 11.84 -70.80
C PRO A 11 -27.04 11.82 -70.18
N LEU A 12 -28.06 12.33 -70.88
CA LEU A 12 -29.45 12.37 -70.39
C LEU A 12 -29.95 11.00 -69.86
N ARG A 13 -29.33 9.90 -70.34
CA ARG A 13 -29.53 8.53 -69.84
C ARG A 13 -29.12 8.28 -68.38
N GLN A 14 -28.13 9.00 -67.85
CA GLN A 14 -27.67 8.87 -66.46
C GLN A 14 -28.50 9.72 -65.49
N LEU A 15 -29.19 10.77 -65.98
CA LEU A 15 -30.15 11.56 -65.20
C LEU A 15 -31.59 11.01 -65.25
N ALA A 16 -31.91 10.17 -66.24
CA ALA A 16 -33.23 9.58 -66.42
C ALA A 16 -33.77 8.83 -65.17
N PRO A 17 -32.98 8.08 -64.39
CA PRO A 17 -33.50 7.38 -63.20
C PRO A 17 -33.87 8.34 -62.05
N LEU A 18 -33.08 9.41 -61.86
CA LEU A 18 -33.28 10.39 -60.78
C LEU A 18 -34.46 11.32 -61.07
N VAL A 19 -34.63 11.74 -62.33
CA VAL A 19 -35.78 12.55 -62.76
C VAL A 19 -37.06 11.71 -62.75
N ALA A 20 -37.00 10.41 -63.10
CA ALA A 20 -38.14 9.50 -62.99
C ALA A 20 -38.61 9.29 -61.55
N ALA A 21 -37.68 9.15 -60.59
CA ALA A 21 -38.00 9.00 -59.17
C ALA A 21 -38.65 10.27 -58.57
N LEU A 22 -38.21 11.46 -59.00
CA LEU A 22 -38.78 12.74 -58.53
C LEU A 22 -40.21 12.97 -59.07
N ILE A 23 -40.44 12.64 -60.35
CA ILE A 23 -41.76 12.77 -60.99
C ILE A 23 -42.78 11.81 -60.37
N VAL A 24 -42.36 10.61 -59.96
CA VAL A 24 -43.24 9.63 -59.26
C VAL A 24 -43.61 10.10 -57.85
N LYS A 25 -42.69 10.77 -57.13
CA LYS A 25 -42.92 11.21 -55.74
C LYS A 25 -43.89 12.39 -55.63
N GLU A 26 -43.82 13.39 -56.51
CA GLU A 26 -44.75 14.54 -56.46
C GLU A 26 -46.15 14.22 -57.01
N SER A 27 -46.25 13.32 -58.00
CA SER A 27 -47.54 12.98 -58.64
C SER A 27 -48.45 12.05 -57.81
N LEU A 28 -47.95 11.48 -56.71
CA LEU A 28 -48.66 10.51 -55.86
C LEU A 28 -49.04 11.06 -54.47
N SER A 29 -48.77 12.33 -54.18
CA SER A 29 -49.16 12.92 -52.90
C SER A 29 -50.70 13.07 -52.81
N GLY A 30 -51.31 12.43 -51.81
CA GLY A 30 -52.76 12.51 -51.55
C GLY A 30 -53.64 11.42 -52.19
N LEU A 31 -53.06 10.43 -52.88
CA LEU A 31 -53.77 9.25 -53.40
C LEU A 31 -53.46 8.02 -52.54
N ASP A 32 -54.47 7.24 -52.13
CA ASP A 32 -54.26 5.94 -51.47
C ASP A 32 -53.86 4.91 -52.53
N ILE A 33 -52.56 4.64 -52.58
CA ILE A 33 -51.93 3.72 -53.54
C ILE A 33 -51.50 2.41 -52.89
N SER A 34 -51.97 2.11 -51.66
CA SER A 34 -51.57 0.92 -50.89
C SER A 34 -51.87 -0.42 -51.59
N GLY A 35 -52.76 -0.43 -52.60
CA GLY A 35 -53.05 -1.59 -53.45
C GLY A 35 -52.48 -1.52 -54.88
N ALA A 36 -51.70 -0.48 -55.22
CA ALA A 36 -51.17 -0.30 -56.57
C ALA A 36 -49.80 -0.97 -56.73
N ASN A 37 -49.64 -1.76 -57.79
CA ASN A 37 -48.39 -2.43 -58.12
C ASN A 37 -47.71 -1.79 -59.33
N VAL A 38 -46.38 -1.77 -59.31
CA VAL A 38 -45.56 -1.48 -60.50
C VAL A 38 -45.00 -2.81 -60.98
N GLY A 39 -45.66 -3.40 -61.98
CA GLY A 39 -45.43 -4.80 -62.33
C GLY A 39 -45.94 -5.72 -61.23
N ASP A 40 -45.08 -6.60 -60.71
CA ASP A 40 -45.42 -7.59 -59.67
C ASP A 40 -45.05 -7.12 -58.25
N ILE A 41 -44.58 -5.88 -58.08
CA ILE A 41 -44.11 -5.34 -56.80
C ILE A 41 -45.05 -4.21 -56.35
N SER A 42 -45.40 -4.19 -55.06
CA SER A 42 -46.16 -3.10 -54.45
C SER A 42 -45.40 -1.78 -54.58
N ILE A 43 -46.11 -0.71 -54.88
CA ILE A 43 -45.48 0.62 -55.01
C ILE A 43 -44.79 1.07 -53.71
N VAL A 44 -45.18 0.54 -52.54
CA VAL A 44 -44.51 0.77 -51.25
C VAL A 44 -43.13 0.12 -51.23
N ASP A 45 -43.03 -1.14 -51.65
CA ASP A 45 -41.76 -1.88 -51.70
C ASP A 45 -40.84 -1.32 -52.79
N TYR A 46 -41.41 -0.88 -53.92
CA TYR A 46 -40.67 -0.18 -54.96
C TYR A 46 -40.08 1.13 -54.44
N THR A 47 -40.86 1.92 -53.69
CA THR A 47 -40.39 3.17 -53.08
C THR A 47 -39.30 2.91 -52.04
N LYS A 48 -39.44 1.85 -51.24
CA LYS A 48 -38.41 1.44 -50.28
C LYS A 48 -37.11 1.06 -51.00
N ALA A 49 -37.18 0.25 -52.05
CA ALA A 49 -36.01 -0.17 -52.83
C ALA A 49 -35.30 1.02 -53.47
N VAL A 50 -36.05 2.01 -53.97
CA VAL A 50 -35.48 3.25 -54.51
C VAL A 50 -34.79 4.08 -53.41
N ASN A 51 -35.40 4.22 -52.23
CA ASN A 51 -34.77 4.95 -51.12
C ASN A 51 -33.50 4.25 -50.61
N ASP A 52 -33.52 2.92 -50.49
CA ASP A 52 -32.36 2.12 -50.09
C ASP A 52 -31.22 2.26 -51.13
N ALA A 53 -31.56 2.26 -52.43
CA ALA A 53 -30.59 2.49 -53.50
C ALA A 53 -30.01 3.92 -53.46
N VAL A 54 -30.82 4.94 -53.16
CA VAL A 54 -30.36 6.32 -52.99
C VAL A 54 -29.43 6.44 -51.79
N ALA A 55 -29.74 5.79 -50.67
CA ALA A 55 -28.88 5.76 -49.48
C ALA A 55 -27.51 5.11 -49.77
N GLN A 56 -27.49 3.97 -50.47
CA GLN A 56 -26.25 3.32 -50.89
C GLN A 56 -25.39 4.21 -51.81
N VAL A 57 -26.03 4.99 -52.69
CA VAL A 57 -25.33 5.94 -53.55
C VAL A 57 -24.74 7.10 -52.75
N LEU A 58 -25.45 7.62 -51.74
CA LEU A 58 -24.93 8.67 -50.85
C LEU A 58 -23.74 8.17 -50.03
N ASP A 59 -23.82 6.98 -49.44
CA ASP A 59 -22.71 6.36 -48.71
C ASP A 59 -21.49 6.15 -49.62
N ALA A 60 -21.70 5.74 -50.88
CA ALA A 60 -20.61 5.60 -51.84
C ALA A 60 -19.96 6.94 -52.20
N VAL A 61 -20.74 8.03 -52.27
CA VAL A 61 -20.23 9.39 -52.50
C VAL A 61 -19.43 9.89 -51.31
N ASP A 62 -19.89 9.69 -50.08
CA ASP A 62 -19.16 10.08 -48.86
C ASP A 62 -17.84 9.31 -48.73
N ASN A 63 -17.85 8.00 -49.02
CA ASN A 63 -16.63 7.19 -49.07
C ASN A 63 -15.66 7.66 -50.15
N ALA A 64 -16.16 8.07 -51.33
CA ALA A 64 -15.33 8.63 -52.39
C ALA A 64 -14.73 9.99 -51.98
N SER A 65 -15.49 10.85 -51.27
CA SER A 65 -15.00 12.12 -50.73
C SER A 65 -13.89 11.91 -49.71
N ALA A 66 -14.10 11.00 -48.74
CA ALA A 66 -13.09 10.65 -47.74
C ALA A 66 -11.81 10.08 -48.39
N THR A 67 -11.95 9.28 -49.44
CA THR A 67 -10.81 8.75 -50.22
C THR A 67 -10.05 9.86 -50.95
N SER A 68 -10.76 10.87 -51.48
CA SER A 68 -10.17 12.04 -52.15
C SER A 68 -9.41 12.94 -51.16
N GLU A 69 -9.96 13.17 -49.97
CA GLU A 69 -9.30 13.93 -48.90
C GLU A 69 -8.03 13.24 -48.41
N ALA A 70 -8.07 11.92 -48.19
CA ALA A 70 -6.91 11.12 -47.82
C ALA A 70 -5.82 11.13 -48.91
N SER A 71 -6.23 11.11 -50.18
CA SER A 71 -5.31 11.22 -51.32
C SER A 71 -4.64 12.61 -51.38
N SER A 72 -5.39 13.66 -51.07
CA SER A 72 -4.87 15.04 -51.02
C SER A 72 -3.89 15.26 -49.86
N GLN A 73 -4.17 14.69 -48.67
CA GLN A 73 -3.22 14.69 -47.55
C GLN A 73 -1.94 13.92 -47.89
N SER A 74 -2.07 12.78 -48.56
CA SER A 74 -0.92 11.97 -49.02
C SER A 74 -0.05 12.75 -50.02
N ALA A 75 -0.67 13.53 -50.92
CA ALA A 75 0.05 14.40 -51.85
C ALA A 75 0.80 15.54 -51.13
N ASN A 76 0.21 16.16 -50.11
CA ASN A 76 0.87 17.19 -49.30
C ASN A 76 2.08 16.64 -48.52
N ILE A 77 1.96 15.43 -47.96
CA ILE A 77 3.06 14.73 -47.28
C ILE A 77 4.18 14.43 -48.27
N ALA A 78 3.85 13.98 -49.49
CA ALA A 78 4.83 13.72 -50.54
C ALA A 78 5.57 15.00 -50.98
N ALA A 79 4.88 16.14 -51.07
CA ALA A 79 5.50 17.43 -51.38
C ALA A 79 6.46 17.89 -50.27
N ALA A 80 6.05 17.81 -49.00
CA ALA A 80 6.91 18.16 -47.86
C ALA A 80 8.14 17.26 -47.73
N ALA A 81 7.99 15.97 -48.08
CA ALA A 81 9.10 15.03 -48.17
C ALA A 81 10.08 15.37 -49.30
N ALA A 82 9.56 15.82 -50.46
CA ALA A 82 10.39 16.28 -51.57
C ALA A 82 11.21 17.54 -51.22
N ASP A 83 10.58 18.52 -50.55
CA ASP A 83 11.28 19.74 -50.07
C ASP A 83 12.39 19.40 -49.07
N SER A 84 12.12 18.47 -48.13
CA SER A 84 13.10 17.99 -47.15
C SER A 84 14.26 17.25 -47.83
N ALA A 85 13.98 16.42 -48.84
CA ALA A 85 15.00 15.71 -49.61
C ALA A 85 15.88 16.68 -50.40
N GLN A 86 15.29 17.73 -50.98
CA GLN A 86 16.02 18.75 -51.74
C GLN A 86 16.92 19.61 -50.84
N ALA A 87 16.46 19.97 -49.63
CA ALA A 87 17.29 20.64 -48.62
C ALA A 87 18.48 19.78 -48.16
N THR A 88 18.25 18.47 -47.99
CA THR A 88 19.30 17.50 -47.62
C THR A 88 20.35 17.35 -48.73
N ALA A 89 19.93 17.28 -50.00
CA ALA A 89 20.82 17.20 -51.14
C ALA A 89 21.68 18.46 -51.32
N ALA A 90 21.11 19.65 -51.09
CA ALA A 90 21.84 20.90 -51.10
C ALA A 90 22.91 20.96 -49.99
N GLY A 91 22.58 20.48 -48.78
CA GLY A 91 23.53 20.36 -47.67
C GLY A 91 24.66 19.36 -47.94
N ALA A 92 24.34 18.20 -48.51
CA ALA A 92 25.33 17.18 -48.88
C ALA A 92 26.30 17.66 -49.98
N GLY A 93 25.82 18.43 -50.97
CA GLY A 93 26.66 19.03 -52.00
C GLY A 93 27.68 20.03 -51.44
N ALA A 94 27.29 20.82 -50.43
CA ALA A 94 28.19 21.74 -49.75
C ALA A 94 29.30 21.00 -48.97
N ILE A 95 28.95 19.87 -48.33
CA ILE A 95 29.91 19.03 -47.59
C ILE A 95 30.86 18.28 -48.54
N LEU A 96 30.36 17.78 -49.68
CA LEU A 96 31.18 17.08 -50.67
C LEU A 96 32.22 18.01 -51.32
N ALA A 97 31.84 19.26 -51.60
CA ALA A 97 32.78 20.28 -52.10
C ALA A 97 33.91 20.58 -51.10
N GLN A 98 33.60 20.57 -49.80
CA GLN A 98 34.59 20.78 -48.73
C GLN A 98 35.52 19.56 -48.55
N ASN A 99 34.99 18.34 -48.62
CA ASN A 99 35.79 17.11 -48.46
C ASN A 99 36.68 16.79 -49.67
N THR A 100 36.28 17.16 -50.88
CA THR A 100 37.11 16.96 -52.08
C THR A 100 38.37 17.82 -52.06
N ALA A 101 38.28 19.03 -51.47
CA ALA A 101 39.43 19.90 -51.27
C ALA A 101 40.45 19.31 -50.27
N LEU A 102 39.97 18.65 -49.20
CA LEU A 102 40.81 18.08 -48.15
C LEU A 102 41.43 16.72 -48.56
N ALA A 103 40.71 15.88 -49.30
CA ALA A 103 41.20 14.59 -49.79
C ALA A 103 42.34 14.75 -50.84
N SER A 104 42.29 15.80 -51.65
CA SER A 104 43.35 16.12 -52.63
C SER A 104 44.68 16.51 -51.97
N MET A 105 44.63 16.99 -50.72
CA MET A 105 45.82 17.45 -49.97
C MET A 105 46.50 16.32 -49.17
N VAL A 106 45.72 15.39 -48.62
CA VAL A 106 46.25 14.25 -47.82
C VAL A 106 46.88 13.17 -48.70
N ALA A 107 46.37 12.95 -49.92
CA ALA A 107 46.89 11.89 -50.80
C ALA A 107 48.27 12.20 -51.41
N ASN A 108 48.71 13.47 -51.39
CA ASN A 108 49.87 13.93 -52.16
C ASN A 108 51.10 14.33 -51.31
N ASN A 109 51.07 14.22 -49.97
CA ASN A 109 52.22 14.64 -49.16
C ASN A 109 52.44 13.74 -47.92
N PRO A 110 53.51 12.91 -47.88
CA PRO A 110 53.69 11.86 -46.88
C PRO A 110 54.31 12.31 -45.54
N VAL A 111 54.52 13.61 -45.30
CA VAL A 111 55.11 14.10 -44.04
C VAL A 111 54.00 14.51 -43.06
N GLN A 112 53.93 13.83 -41.92
CA GLN A 112 52.89 14.04 -40.90
C GLN A 112 52.95 15.46 -40.29
N PHE A 113 51.79 16.13 -40.21
CA PHE A 113 51.62 17.35 -39.44
C PHE A 113 52.03 17.10 -37.97
N THR A 114 53.08 17.78 -37.53
CA THR A 114 53.50 17.77 -36.12
C THR A 114 52.79 18.92 -35.41
N ASN A 115 51.69 18.60 -34.71
CA ASN A 115 50.92 19.61 -34.00
C ASN A 115 51.75 20.23 -32.86
N ARG A 116 52.03 21.52 -32.97
CA ARG A 116 52.75 22.33 -31.99
C ARG A 116 51.83 23.19 -31.12
N GLY A 117 50.52 23.10 -31.34
CA GLY A 117 49.49 23.75 -30.54
C GLY A 117 48.95 25.04 -31.14
N ALA A 118 48.40 25.88 -30.28
CA ALA A 118 47.78 27.14 -30.67
C ALA A 118 48.81 28.24 -31.00
N TRP A 119 48.50 29.10 -31.97
CA TRP A 119 49.27 30.29 -32.32
C TRP A 119 48.36 31.53 -32.37
N ASP A 120 48.76 32.59 -31.67
CA ASP A 120 48.09 33.89 -31.72
C ASP A 120 48.71 34.74 -32.84
N ALA A 121 47.99 34.84 -33.96
CA ALA A 121 48.45 35.55 -35.15
C ALA A 121 48.41 37.08 -34.99
N SER A 122 47.71 37.61 -33.99
CA SER A 122 47.69 39.05 -33.70
C SER A 122 48.98 39.52 -33.02
N LYS A 123 49.64 38.61 -32.29
CA LYS A 123 50.88 38.88 -31.55
C LYS A 123 52.09 38.12 -32.07
N ASN A 124 51.91 37.22 -33.02
CA ASN A 124 52.90 36.23 -33.46
C ASN A 124 53.48 35.46 -32.25
N SER A 125 52.64 34.70 -31.55
CA SER A 125 53.03 33.98 -30.34
C SER A 125 52.56 32.51 -30.37
N PRO A 126 53.46 31.51 -30.27
CA PRO A 126 54.93 31.65 -30.23
C PRO A 126 55.49 32.35 -31.48
N SER A 127 56.66 32.98 -31.34
CA SER A 127 57.25 33.78 -32.42
C SER A 127 57.71 32.88 -33.56
N LEU A 128 57.01 32.95 -34.68
CA LEU A 128 57.37 32.31 -35.94
C LEU A 128 58.06 33.34 -36.84
N THR A 129 59.01 32.89 -37.64
CA THR A 129 59.75 33.74 -38.59
C THR A 129 59.65 33.11 -39.97
N SER A 130 59.38 33.94 -40.98
CA SER A 130 59.37 33.54 -42.39
C SER A 130 60.61 32.71 -42.77
N GLY A 131 60.40 31.63 -43.51
CA GLY A 131 61.46 30.76 -44.00
C GLY A 131 62.12 29.86 -42.95
N THR A 132 61.69 29.96 -41.68
CA THR A 132 62.35 29.29 -40.55
C THR A 132 61.34 28.51 -39.71
N GLY A 133 61.51 27.19 -39.67
CA GLY A 133 60.66 26.25 -38.94
C GLY A 133 61.21 24.82 -39.05
N THR A 134 60.63 23.86 -38.33
CA THR A 134 60.92 22.44 -38.57
C THR A 134 59.92 21.91 -39.57
N GLU A 135 60.40 21.20 -40.58
CA GLU A 135 59.55 20.57 -41.60
C GLU A 135 58.43 19.74 -40.95
N GLY A 136 57.18 20.02 -41.33
CA GLY A 136 56.00 19.37 -40.75
C GLY A 136 55.38 20.09 -39.54
N ASP A 137 56.01 21.13 -38.97
CA ASP A 137 55.46 21.86 -37.82
C ASP A 137 54.13 22.53 -38.18
N PHE A 138 53.12 22.30 -37.34
CA PHE A 138 51.77 22.78 -37.56
C PHE A 138 51.22 23.48 -36.31
N TYR A 139 50.81 24.73 -36.47
CA TYR A 139 50.09 25.48 -35.43
C TYR A 139 48.66 25.79 -35.88
N VAL A 140 47.75 25.93 -34.92
CA VAL A 140 46.38 26.37 -35.17
C VAL A 140 46.21 27.79 -34.71
N VAL A 141 45.73 28.68 -35.59
CA VAL A 141 45.42 30.06 -35.24
C VAL A 141 44.31 30.08 -34.19
N SER A 142 44.66 30.42 -32.95
CA SER A 142 43.70 30.55 -31.85
C SER A 142 43.15 31.97 -31.71
N VAL A 143 43.87 32.96 -32.25
CA VAL A 143 43.46 34.37 -32.29
C VAL A 143 43.80 34.91 -33.67
N PRO A 144 42.82 35.42 -34.44
CA PRO A 144 43.06 35.95 -35.78
C PRO A 144 43.93 37.21 -35.73
N GLY A 145 44.68 37.47 -36.80
CA GLY A 145 45.61 38.59 -36.82
C GLY A 145 46.38 38.73 -38.13
N ASN A 146 47.33 39.65 -38.13
CA ASN A 146 48.02 40.07 -39.36
C ASN A 146 49.55 39.92 -39.32
N ALA A 147 50.08 39.07 -38.43
CA ALA A 147 51.50 38.71 -38.45
C ALA A 147 51.91 38.21 -39.84
N SER A 148 53.00 38.77 -40.39
CA SER A 148 53.49 38.40 -41.72
C SER A 148 54.40 37.18 -41.65
N LEU A 149 54.00 36.07 -42.25
CA LEU A 149 54.84 34.88 -42.44
C LEU A 149 54.83 34.49 -43.92
N ASP A 150 56.02 34.45 -44.52
CA ASP A 150 56.26 34.06 -45.91
C ASP A 150 55.28 34.67 -46.93
N GLY A 151 54.94 35.95 -46.72
CA GLY A 151 54.05 36.73 -47.58
C GLY A 151 52.55 36.68 -47.22
N VAL A 152 52.16 35.86 -46.24
CA VAL A 152 50.78 35.77 -45.74
C VAL A 152 50.61 36.69 -44.53
N THR A 153 49.65 37.62 -44.62
CA THR A 153 49.39 38.67 -43.60
C THR A 153 47.95 38.68 -43.09
N ALA A 154 47.14 37.69 -43.46
CA ALA A 154 45.74 37.60 -43.05
C ALA A 154 45.44 36.18 -42.54
N TRP A 155 45.21 36.07 -41.24
CA TRP A 155 44.97 34.82 -40.53
C TRP A 155 43.65 34.88 -39.78
N GLU A 156 42.76 33.94 -40.07
CA GLU A 156 41.47 33.80 -39.40
C GLU A 156 41.54 32.73 -38.30
N ILE A 157 40.61 32.78 -37.35
CA ILE A 157 40.54 31.76 -36.30
C ILE A 157 40.35 30.36 -36.91
N LEU A 158 41.06 29.37 -36.36
CA LEU A 158 41.13 27.98 -36.84
C LEU A 158 41.83 27.77 -38.18
N ASP A 159 42.49 28.77 -38.74
CA ASP A 159 43.44 28.52 -39.82
C ASP A 159 44.63 27.68 -39.31
N GLY A 160 45.17 26.83 -40.16
CA GLY A 160 46.38 26.07 -39.92
C GLY A 160 47.60 26.79 -40.47
N VAL A 161 48.68 26.84 -39.70
CA VAL A 161 49.96 27.43 -40.07
C VAL A 161 50.97 26.30 -40.15
N TRP A 162 51.37 25.92 -41.36
CA TRP A 162 52.16 24.72 -41.61
C TRP A 162 53.50 25.05 -42.23
N PHE A 163 54.60 24.56 -41.66
CA PHE A 163 55.92 24.71 -42.26
C PHE A 163 56.22 23.53 -43.18
N HIS A 164 56.39 23.83 -44.47
CA HIS A 164 56.73 22.84 -45.48
C HIS A 164 57.63 23.44 -46.55
N ASP A 165 58.62 22.67 -46.99
CA ASP A 165 59.59 23.05 -48.05
C ASP A 165 60.26 24.41 -47.80
N GLY A 166 60.50 24.71 -46.52
CA GLY A 166 61.17 25.93 -46.11
C GLY A 166 60.29 27.18 -46.07
N VAL A 167 58.95 27.06 -46.13
CA VAL A 167 58.01 28.20 -46.02
C VAL A 167 56.81 27.87 -45.12
N TRP A 168 56.30 28.88 -44.41
CA TRP A 168 55.03 28.80 -43.68
C TRP A 168 53.85 29.02 -44.63
N THR A 169 53.08 27.97 -44.85
CA THR A 169 51.90 27.97 -45.71
C THR A 169 50.62 28.04 -44.88
N ILE A 170 49.68 28.88 -45.30
CA ILE A 170 48.35 28.96 -44.69
C ILE A 170 47.43 27.85 -45.20
N LEU A 171 46.78 27.16 -44.27
CA LEU A 171 45.74 26.18 -44.54
C LEU A 171 44.42 26.69 -43.94
N LYS A 172 43.57 27.30 -44.77
CA LYS A 172 42.35 27.95 -44.28
C LYS A 172 41.43 26.95 -43.57
N ARG A 173 41.04 27.27 -42.34
CA ARG A 173 40.14 26.49 -41.48
C ARG A 173 40.61 25.05 -41.19
N ALA A 174 41.90 24.77 -41.30
CA ALA A 174 42.46 23.44 -41.10
C ALA A 174 42.70 23.06 -39.62
N GLY A 175 42.33 23.90 -38.65
CA GLY A 175 42.49 23.62 -37.21
C GLY A 175 41.44 22.68 -36.60
N TYR A 176 40.39 22.32 -37.34
CA TYR A 176 39.31 21.43 -36.88
C TYR A 176 39.73 19.98 -36.52
N PRO A 177 40.66 19.32 -37.22
CA PRO A 177 41.06 17.94 -36.91
C PRO A 177 41.88 17.79 -35.62
N THR A 178 42.38 18.89 -35.05
CA THR A 178 43.21 18.88 -33.82
C THR A 178 42.43 19.15 -32.53
N ILE A 179 41.12 19.45 -32.61
CA ILE A 179 40.22 19.58 -31.44
C ILE A 179 39.06 18.56 -31.47
N ALA A 180 38.85 17.83 -32.57
CA ALA A 180 37.87 16.74 -32.63
C ALA A 180 38.52 15.36 -32.41
N GLN A 181 38.65 14.93 -31.15
CA GLN A 181 38.63 13.50 -30.87
C GLN A 181 37.18 13.03 -30.97
N VAL A 182 36.82 12.43 -32.11
CA VAL A 182 35.87 11.31 -32.32
C VAL A 182 35.55 11.22 -33.81
N PHE A 183 35.74 10.01 -34.36
CA PHE A 183 35.64 9.62 -35.76
C PHE A 183 34.21 9.69 -36.32
N GLN A 184 34.03 10.20 -37.55
CA GLN A 184 32.95 9.74 -38.45
C GLN A 184 33.43 9.76 -39.91
N GLY A 185 33.71 8.57 -40.46
CA GLY A 185 34.19 8.43 -41.83
C GLY A 185 34.53 7.00 -42.23
N LEU A 186 33.82 5.99 -41.70
CA LEU A 186 33.95 4.61 -42.16
C LEU A 186 32.59 4.11 -42.66
N ASP A 187 32.63 3.49 -43.85
CA ASP A 187 31.58 2.83 -44.65
C ASP A 187 30.76 1.73 -43.92
N GLY A 188 30.80 1.72 -42.59
CA GLY A 188 30.14 0.79 -41.68
C GLY A 188 30.93 0.62 -40.39
N VAL A 189 30.24 0.27 -39.30
CA VAL A 189 30.87 -0.05 -38.02
C VAL A 189 31.00 -1.57 -37.94
N ILE A 190 32.22 -2.06 -37.74
CA ILE A 190 32.49 -3.47 -37.42
C ILE A 190 32.76 -3.54 -35.93
N ALA A 191 31.90 -4.23 -35.20
CA ALA A 191 32.11 -4.58 -33.81
C ALA A 191 31.93 -6.09 -33.68
N ASP A 192 32.98 -6.77 -33.19
CA ASP A 192 32.95 -8.20 -32.86
C ASP A 192 32.39 -9.12 -33.99
N GLY A 193 32.80 -8.86 -35.24
CA GLY A 193 32.43 -9.66 -36.41
C GLY A 193 31.09 -9.32 -37.07
N VAL A 194 30.36 -8.31 -36.58
CA VAL A 194 29.10 -7.82 -37.20
C VAL A 194 29.35 -6.51 -37.93
N THR A 195 28.94 -6.41 -39.21
CA THR A 195 29.05 -5.19 -40.02
C THR A 195 27.70 -4.50 -40.17
N LEU A 196 27.64 -3.21 -39.85
CA LEU A 196 26.50 -2.31 -40.13
C LEU A 196 26.76 -1.52 -41.42
N ASN A 197 26.03 -1.76 -42.52
CA ASN A 197 26.15 -0.92 -43.73
C ASN A 197 24.81 -0.70 -44.47
N SER A 198 24.76 0.32 -45.34
CA SER A 198 23.57 0.72 -46.13
C SER A 198 23.74 0.56 -47.64
N ARG A 199 24.72 -0.20 -48.12
CA ARG A 199 25.06 -0.27 -49.56
C ARG A 199 24.17 -1.18 -50.42
N GLY A 200 23.04 -1.67 -49.91
CA GLY A 200 22.06 -2.47 -50.65
C GLY A 200 20.71 -1.77 -50.79
N SER A 201 19.76 -2.36 -51.52
CA SER A 201 18.38 -1.85 -51.70
C SER A 201 17.52 -1.82 -50.42
N GLY A 202 18.14 -1.87 -49.25
CA GLY A 202 17.50 -1.70 -47.95
C GLY A 202 18.20 -0.63 -47.11
N ALA A 203 17.40 0.10 -46.34
CA ALA A 203 17.81 1.22 -45.49
C ALA A 203 18.84 0.83 -44.41
N LEU A 204 18.84 -0.43 -43.93
CA LEU A 204 19.82 -0.96 -42.97
C LEU A 204 20.05 -2.45 -43.19
N THR A 205 21.30 -2.91 -43.30
CA THR A 205 21.62 -4.34 -43.43
C THR A 205 22.68 -4.78 -42.42
N LEU A 206 22.43 -5.88 -41.70
CA LEU A 206 23.35 -6.57 -40.80
C LEU A 206 23.88 -7.83 -41.49
N ARG A 207 25.20 -7.97 -41.58
CA ARG A 207 25.86 -9.12 -42.22
C ARG A 207 26.87 -9.80 -41.31
N ASP A 208 27.07 -11.10 -41.54
CA ASP A 208 28.18 -11.84 -40.94
C ASP A 208 29.50 -11.59 -41.69
N VAL A 209 30.60 -12.13 -41.16
CA VAL A 209 31.95 -11.96 -41.72
C VAL A 209 32.13 -12.56 -43.12
N LEU A 210 31.24 -13.46 -43.55
CA LEU A 210 31.25 -14.12 -44.85
C LEU A 210 30.34 -13.42 -45.87
N GLY A 211 29.60 -12.39 -45.46
CA GLY A 211 28.77 -11.54 -46.31
C GLY A 211 27.29 -11.93 -46.35
N TYR A 212 26.85 -12.92 -45.56
CA TYR A 212 25.45 -13.32 -45.47
C TYR A 212 24.64 -12.29 -44.69
N ILE A 213 23.43 -11.96 -45.16
CA ILE A 213 22.54 -11.02 -44.50
C ILE A 213 21.87 -11.73 -43.32
N LEU A 214 22.11 -11.29 -42.09
CA LEU A 214 21.37 -11.76 -40.92
C LEU A 214 19.98 -11.11 -40.86
N THR A 215 19.95 -9.78 -41.00
CA THR A 215 18.72 -8.97 -40.97
C THR A 215 18.88 -7.76 -41.89
N SER A 216 17.84 -7.39 -42.64
CA SER A 216 17.76 -6.14 -43.40
C SER A 216 16.43 -5.43 -43.19
N ILE A 217 16.46 -4.10 -43.20
CA ILE A 217 15.28 -3.24 -43.22
C ILE A 217 15.23 -2.62 -44.61
N ASP A 218 14.12 -2.78 -45.32
CA ASP A 218 13.92 -2.17 -46.64
C ASP A 218 13.50 -0.70 -46.55
N ASN A 219 13.43 -0.03 -47.70
CA ASN A 219 13.15 1.41 -47.78
C ASN A 219 11.69 1.77 -47.46
N THR A 220 10.84 0.79 -47.21
CA THR A 220 9.46 0.93 -46.71
C THR A 220 9.34 0.58 -45.23
N GLY A 221 10.45 0.23 -44.57
CA GLY A 221 10.50 -0.13 -43.16
C GLY A 221 10.23 -1.61 -42.86
N ASN A 222 10.11 -2.47 -43.88
CA ASN A 222 9.91 -3.91 -43.64
C ASN A 222 11.22 -4.58 -43.25
N ILE A 223 11.16 -5.42 -42.21
CA ILE A 223 12.31 -6.17 -41.70
C ILE A 223 12.29 -7.57 -42.31
N SER A 224 13.34 -7.93 -43.06
CA SER A 224 13.56 -9.29 -43.55
C SER A 224 14.80 -9.89 -42.88
N THR A 225 14.70 -11.15 -42.42
CA THR A 225 15.85 -11.90 -41.90
C THR A 225 16.13 -13.07 -42.84
N ALA A 226 17.39 -13.48 -42.98
CA ALA A 226 17.68 -14.69 -43.77
C ALA A 226 17.41 -15.99 -42.98
N GLY A 227 17.07 -15.89 -41.70
CA GLY A 227 16.62 -17.03 -40.90
C GLY A 227 15.19 -17.42 -41.24
N LYS A 228 14.89 -18.72 -41.21
CA LYS A 228 13.50 -19.23 -41.27
C LYS A 228 12.61 -18.70 -40.12
N GLN A 229 13.20 -18.00 -39.15
CA GLN A 229 12.62 -17.67 -37.85
C GLN A 229 13.11 -16.29 -37.37
N LEU A 230 12.22 -15.48 -36.78
CA LEU A 230 12.49 -14.20 -36.13
C LEU A 230 12.18 -14.32 -34.62
N LEU A 231 13.19 -14.17 -33.77
CA LEU A 231 13.04 -14.26 -32.31
C LEU A 231 12.68 -12.88 -31.72
N LEU A 232 11.50 -12.77 -31.11
CA LEU A 232 10.99 -11.59 -30.42
C LEU A 232 10.89 -11.90 -28.92
N GLY A 233 11.96 -11.60 -28.17
CA GLY A 233 12.08 -12.03 -26.77
C GLY A 233 12.24 -13.55 -26.67
N SER A 234 11.33 -14.25 -25.98
CA SER A 234 11.29 -15.72 -25.90
C SER A 234 10.41 -16.38 -26.97
N THR A 235 9.76 -15.59 -27.82
CA THR A 235 8.78 -16.06 -28.82
C THR A 235 9.39 -16.08 -30.21
N LEU A 236 9.20 -17.16 -30.94
CA LEU A 236 9.83 -17.37 -32.23
C LEU A 236 8.79 -17.32 -33.36
N LEU A 237 8.97 -16.42 -34.32
CA LEU A 237 8.10 -16.23 -35.49
C LEU A 237 8.69 -16.95 -36.70
N ASP A 238 8.11 -18.08 -37.10
CA ASP A 238 8.52 -18.89 -38.24
C ASP A 238 7.94 -18.31 -39.54
N CYS A 239 8.79 -17.63 -40.30
CA CYS A 239 8.42 -16.95 -41.55
C CYS A 239 8.51 -17.89 -42.78
N ASN A 240 8.86 -19.16 -42.59
CA ASN A 240 8.97 -20.15 -43.66
C ASN A 240 8.59 -21.57 -43.16
N ALA A 241 7.45 -21.66 -42.46
CA ALA A 241 6.94 -22.92 -41.95
C ALA A 241 6.59 -23.85 -43.13
N THR A 242 7.27 -25.00 -43.22
CA THR A 242 6.90 -26.04 -44.20
C THR A 242 5.79 -26.90 -43.61
N GLY A 243 4.58 -26.87 -44.18
CA GLY A 243 3.41 -27.60 -43.69
C GLY A 243 2.09 -26.82 -43.81
N GLN A 244 1.20 -26.95 -42.81
CA GLN A 244 -0.14 -26.33 -42.80
C GLN A 244 -0.15 -24.79 -42.66
N PHE A 245 0.97 -24.15 -42.31
CA PHE A 245 1.03 -22.72 -41.99
C PHE A 245 2.01 -21.97 -42.92
N LEU A 246 1.59 -20.82 -43.42
CA LEU A 246 2.33 -19.83 -44.20
C LEU A 246 3.25 -18.96 -43.32
N PHE A 247 2.83 -18.68 -42.08
CA PHE A 247 3.69 -18.25 -40.98
C PHE A 247 3.12 -18.75 -39.64
N GLY A 248 3.97 -19.00 -38.64
CA GLY A 248 3.52 -19.50 -37.33
C GLY A 248 4.35 -19.00 -36.15
N MET A 249 3.70 -18.75 -35.01
CA MET A 249 4.37 -18.44 -33.74
C MET A 249 4.66 -19.73 -32.98
N ARG A 250 5.89 -19.88 -32.47
CA ARG A 250 6.33 -21.03 -31.67
C ARG A 250 6.92 -20.61 -30.33
N ASP A 251 6.78 -21.48 -29.33
CA ASP A 251 7.52 -21.36 -28.08
C ASP A 251 8.99 -21.79 -28.22
N ALA A 252 9.79 -21.58 -27.17
CA ALA A 252 11.20 -21.96 -27.13
C ALA A 252 11.44 -23.49 -27.19
N MET A 253 10.39 -24.30 -27.01
CA MET A 253 10.42 -25.77 -27.08
C MET A 253 10.01 -26.30 -28.47
N GLY A 254 9.61 -25.40 -29.39
CA GLY A 254 9.25 -25.72 -30.78
C GLY A 254 7.76 -25.96 -31.04
N ASN A 255 6.90 -25.83 -30.01
CA ASN A 255 5.45 -26.02 -30.14
C ASN A 255 4.82 -24.82 -30.86
N VAL A 256 3.92 -25.06 -31.81
CA VAL A 256 3.24 -24.01 -32.59
C VAL A 256 2.03 -23.50 -31.79
N ALA A 257 2.03 -22.21 -31.44
CA ALA A 257 0.96 -21.54 -30.71
C ALA A 257 -0.23 -21.21 -31.62
N TRP A 258 0.04 -20.61 -32.79
CA TRP A 258 -0.94 -20.38 -33.87
C TRP A 258 -0.19 -19.99 -35.15
N GLY A 259 -0.86 -20.05 -36.30
CA GLY A 259 -0.32 -19.57 -37.56
C GLY A 259 -1.40 -19.23 -38.57
N VAL A 260 -1.01 -18.64 -39.70
CA VAL A 260 -1.91 -18.38 -40.84
C VAL A 260 -1.64 -19.44 -41.90
N ARG A 261 -2.69 -20.06 -42.45
CA ARG A 261 -2.59 -21.07 -43.51
C ARG A 261 -2.29 -20.45 -44.87
N ALA A 262 -2.04 -21.30 -45.86
CA ALA A 262 -1.77 -20.86 -47.22
C ALA A 262 -2.91 -20.05 -47.88
N ASP A 263 -4.14 -20.21 -47.39
CA ASP A 263 -5.33 -19.48 -47.85
C ASP A 263 -5.58 -18.17 -47.08
N GLY A 264 -4.67 -17.78 -46.17
CA GLY A 264 -4.81 -16.57 -45.35
C GLY A 264 -5.66 -16.74 -44.08
N SER A 265 -6.23 -17.93 -43.83
CA SER A 265 -7.01 -18.18 -42.60
C SER A 265 -6.12 -18.44 -41.38
N PRO A 266 -6.42 -17.85 -40.20
CA PRO A 266 -5.72 -18.20 -38.96
C PRO A 266 -6.14 -19.61 -38.50
N ALA A 267 -5.19 -20.40 -38.00
CA ALA A 267 -5.43 -21.75 -37.51
C ALA A 267 -4.48 -22.15 -36.36
N PHE A 268 -4.95 -23.08 -35.54
CA PHE A 268 -4.18 -23.77 -34.50
C PHE A 268 -3.73 -25.14 -35.01
N PRO A 269 -2.65 -25.74 -34.46
CA PRO A 269 -2.25 -27.09 -34.83
C PRO A 269 -3.35 -28.09 -34.47
N SER A 270 -3.56 -29.11 -35.31
CA SER A 270 -4.44 -30.23 -34.97
C SER A 270 -3.97 -30.83 -33.63
N SER A 271 -4.86 -30.86 -32.63
CA SER A 271 -4.67 -31.32 -31.23
C SER A 271 -3.98 -30.38 -30.21
N ALA A 272 -3.66 -29.13 -30.53
CA ALA A 272 -3.14 -28.19 -29.54
C ALA A 272 -4.29 -27.62 -28.66
N ALA A 273 -4.36 -28.05 -27.40
CA ALA A 273 -5.37 -27.55 -26.45
C ALA A 273 -5.06 -26.14 -25.90
N ARG A 274 -3.83 -25.63 -26.07
CA ARG A 274 -3.34 -24.40 -25.43
C ARG A 274 -2.25 -23.71 -26.25
N ALA A 275 -2.27 -22.38 -26.31
CA ALA A 275 -1.29 -21.51 -26.93
C ALA A 275 -0.77 -20.49 -25.89
N ASP A 276 0.50 -20.59 -25.51
CA ASP A 276 1.14 -19.68 -24.55
C ASP A 276 1.87 -18.54 -25.27
N LEU A 277 1.37 -17.31 -25.12
CA LEU A 277 1.85 -16.08 -25.76
C LEU A 277 2.53 -15.16 -24.73
N GLY A 278 3.49 -15.68 -23.97
CA GLY A 278 4.15 -14.92 -22.91
C GLY A 278 3.22 -14.71 -21.70
N PRO A 279 2.83 -13.46 -21.34
CA PRO A 279 1.98 -13.23 -20.18
C PRO A 279 0.50 -13.53 -20.43
N ILE A 280 0.15 -14.14 -21.58
CA ILE A 280 -1.22 -14.48 -21.95
C ILE A 280 -1.23 -15.91 -22.48
N SER A 281 -2.15 -16.75 -22.00
CA SER A 281 -2.45 -18.08 -22.54
C SER A 281 -3.83 -18.10 -23.20
N VAL A 282 -3.95 -18.73 -24.36
CA VAL A 282 -5.22 -18.95 -25.05
C VAL A 282 -5.49 -20.45 -25.08
N THR A 283 -6.62 -20.87 -24.53
CA THR A 283 -7.01 -22.28 -24.42
C THR A 283 -8.30 -22.50 -25.21
N SER A 284 -8.34 -23.50 -26.07
CA SER A 284 -9.59 -23.94 -26.70
C SER A 284 -10.11 -25.15 -25.92
N ASN A 285 -11.23 -24.99 -25.23
CA ASN A 285 -11.86 -26.05 -24.46
C ASN A 285 -12.88 -26.78 -25.36
N SER A 286 -12.95 -28.11 -25.23
CA SER A 286 -13.91 -28.94 -25.96
C SER A 286 -15.19 -29.24 -25.17
N ASN A 287 -15.29 -28.76 -23.91
CA ASN A 287 -16.46 -28.97 -23.07
C ASN A 287 -16.51 -27.95 -21.88
N PRO A 288 -17.32 -26.88 -21.95
CA PRO A 288 -18.06 -26.42 -23.12
C PRO A 288 -17.10 -25.91 -24.21
N ASN A 289 -17.57 -25.95 -25.46
CA ASN A 289 -16.79 -25.49 -26.60
C ASN A 289 -16.56 -23.98 -26.52
N GLY A 290 -15.32 -23.53 -26.50
CA GLY A 290 -14.99 -22.12 -26.64
C GLY A 290 -13.52 -21.81 -26.41
N VAL A 291 -13.22 -20.51 -26.39
CA VAL A 291 -11.87 -19.95 -26.29
C VAL A 291 -11.78 -19.18 -24.99
N THR A 292 -10.80 -19.54 -24.17
CA THR A 292 -10.46 -18.83 -22.93
C THR A 292 -9.10 -18.16 -23.10
N VAL A 293 -9.05 -16.85 -22.90
CA VAL A 293 -7.80 -16.07 -22.86
C VAL A 293 -7.51 -15.76 -21.39
N ARG A 294 -6.38 -16.21 -20.86
CA ARG A 294 -5.93 -15.95 -19.49
C ARG A 294 -4.64 -15.16 -19.48
N ASP A 295 -4.38 -14.31 -18.49
CA ASP A 295 -3.05 -13.74 -18.28
C ASP A 295 -2.09 -14.74 -17.56
N LYS A 296 -0.85 -14.33 -17.27
CA LYS A 296 0.17 -15.15 -16.57
C LYS A 296 -0.21 -15.53 -15.14
N ASN A 297 -1.13 -14.79 -14.53
CA ASN A 297 -1.62 -15.03 -13.19
C ASN A 297 -2.94 -15.82 -13.20
N GLY A 298 -3.50 -16.09 -14.39
CA GLY A 298 -4.72 -16.85 -14.62
C GLY A 298 -5.96 -16.02 -14.96
N PHE A 299 -5.88 -14.68 -14.96
CA PHE A 299 -7.04 -13.79 -15.18
C PHE A 299 -7.68 -14.01 -16.54
N ILE A 300 -8.96 -14.36 -16.57
CA ILE A 300 -9.69 -14.53 -17.82
C ILE A 300 -10.03 -13.17 -18.45
N LEU A 301 -9.32 -12.83 -19.52
CA LEU A 301 -9.57 -11.65 -20.35
C LEU A 301 -10.76 -11.85 -21.29
N LEU A 302 -11.02 -13.10 -21.68
CA LEU A 302 -12.11 -13.48 -22.57
C LEU A 302 -12.46 -14.95 -22.34
N ASP A 303 -13.74 -15.26 -22.16
CA ASP A 303 -14.26 -16.63 -22.25
C ASP A 303 -15.46 -16.66 -23.19
N THR A 304 -15.31 -17.36 -24.31
CA THR A 304 -16.42 -17.56 -25.26
C THR A 304 -17.18 -18.86 -25.04
N SER A 305 -16.69 -19.72 -24.14
CA SER A 305 -17.31 -21.01 -23.85
C SER A 305 -18.51 -20.90 -22.90
N GLY A 306 -18.63 -19.78 -22.20
CA GLY A 306 -19.61 -19.61 -21.12
C GLY A 306 -19.30 -20.46 -19.90
N TYR A 307 -18.18 -21.19 -19.85
CA TYR A 307 -17.75 -21.98 -18.69
C TYR A 307 -17.60 -21.12 -17.43
N TYR A 308 -17.26 -19.84 -17.61
CA TYR A 308 -17.15 -18.87 -16.53
C TYR A 308 -18.35 -17.93 -16.41
N ALA A 309 -19.38 -18.11 -17.24
CA ALA A 309 -20.64 -17.36 -17.20
C ALA A 309 -21.71 -18.20 -16.48
N VAL A 310 -21.97 -17.85 -15.21
CA VAL A 310 -22.93 -18.49 -14.29
C VAL A 310 -22.48 -19.87 -13.79
N LYS A 311 -21.92 -19.88 -12.58
CA LYS A 311 -21.51 -21.11 -11.90
C LYS A 311 -22.60 -21.52 -10.91
N THR A 312 -23.17 -22.71 -11.11
CA THR A 312 -24.03 -23.38 -10.13
C THR A 312 -23.21 -24.40 -9.33
N GLY A 313 -23.43 -24.51 -8.02
CA GLY A 313 -22.68 -25.43 -7.13
C GLY A 313 -21.66 -24.72 -6.21
N ASP A 314 -20.76 -25.43 -5.54
CA ASP A 314 -19.72 -24.84 -4.68
C ASP A 314 -18.54 -24.27 -5.51
N PHE A 315 -17.64 -23.49 -4.89
CA PHE A 315 -16.42 -23.00 -5.54
C PHE A 315 -15.48 -24.16 -5.87
N THR A 316 -14.96 -24.21 -7.09
CA THR A 316 -13.98 -25.23 -7.48
C THR A 316 -12.58 -24.86 -6.97
N SER A 317 -11.70 -25.86 -6.75
CA SER A 317 -10.33 -25.59 -6.31
C SER A 317 -9.52 -24.74 -7.30
N GLU A 318 -9.79 -24.85 -8.61
CA GLU A 318 -9.14 -24.01 -9.62
C GLU A 318 -9.62 -22.55 -9.54
N GLU A 319 -10.91 -22.32 -9.27
CA GLU A 319 -11.43 -20.97 -9.01
C GLU A 319 -10.76 -20.34 -7.80
N ILE A 320 -10.73 -21.06 -6.67
CA ILE A 320 -10.11 -20.56 -5.43
C ILE A 320 -8.65 -20.21 -5.70
N ALA A 321 -7.89 -21.07 -6.38
CA ALA A 321 -6.50 -20.82 -6.71
C ALA A 321 -6.29 -19.62 -7.65
N GLU A 322 -7.19 -19.38 -8.61
CA GLU A 322 -7.14 -18.19 -9.48
C GLU A 322 -7.38 -16.92 -8.65
N ARG A 323 -8.43 -16.91 -7.84
CA ARG A 323 -8.76 -15.77 -6.95
C ARG A 323 -7.64 -15.48 -5.97
N ASP A 324 -7.05 -16.53 -5.40
CA ASP A 324 -5.93 -16.42 -4.49
C ASP A 324 -4.75 -15.70 -5.15
N ARG A 325 -4.36 -16.11 -6.38
CA ARG A 325 -3.30 -15.43 -7.13
C ARG A 325 -3.65 -13.97 -7.44
N MET A 326 -4.90 -13.68 -7.81
CA MET A 326 -5.36 -12.32 -8.09
C MET A 326 -5.27 -11.44 -6.83
N GLN A 327 -5.70 -11.97 -5.70
CA GLN A 327 -5.78 -11.25 -4.44
C GLN A 327 -4.40 -11.08 -3.80
N LEU A 328 -3.50 -12.06 -3.97
CA LEU A 328 -2.08 -11.94 -3.66
C LEU A 328 -1.43 -10.79 -4.44
N ALA A 329 -1.67 -10.73 -5.76
CA ALA A 329 -1.16 -9.66 -6.61
C ALA A 329 -1.72 -8.27 -6.22
N ARG A 330 -3.01 -8.19 -5.88
CA ARG A 330 -3.64 -6.96 -5.37
C ARG A 330 -3.03 -6.53 -4.04
N SER A 331 -2.86 -7.46 -3.11
CA SER A 331 -2.27 -7.17 -1.79
C SER A 331 -0.85 -6.65 -1.93
N ALA A 332 -0.02 -7.33 -2.74
CA ALA A 332 1.33 -6.89 -3.06
C ALA A 332 1.37 -5.51 -3.75
N ALA A 333 0.47 -5.24 -4.70
CA ALA A 333 0.41 -3.95 -5.39
C ALA A 333 0.00 -2.81 -4.45
N THR A 334 -1.00 -3.02 -3.58
CA THR A 334 -1.39 -2.05 -2.55
C THR A 334 -0.23 -1.77 -1.60
N MET A 335 0.50 -2.79 -1.19
CA MET A 335 1.66 -2.65 -0.29
C MET A 335 2.91 -2.10 -1.00
N ALA A 336 3.06 -2.22 -2.32
CA ALA A 336 4.17 -1.62 -3.04
C ALA A 336 3.93 -0.13 -3.38
N GLY A 337 2.69 0.34 -3.24
CA GLY A 337 2.28 1.69 -3.64
C GLY A 337 2.84 2.80 -2.73
N PRO A 338 2.94 4.04 -3.26
CA PRO A 338 3.23 5.21 -2.43
C PRO A 338 2.09 5.48 -1.45
N GLY A 339 2.44 5.87 -0.23
CA GLY A 339 1.49 6.31 0.79
C GLY A 339 1.03 7.76 0.57
N ASP A 340 0.28 8.28 1.54
CA ASP A 340 -0.13 9.69 1.51
C ASP A 340 1.08 10.61 1.72
N MET A 341 1.37 11.42 0.70
CA MET A 341 2.48 12.37 0.70
C MET A 341 2.09 13.77 1.16
N LEU A 342 0.80 14.05 1.32
CA LEU A 342 0.24 15.38 1.60
C LEU A 342 0.03 15.64 3.09
N ARG A 343 0.10 14.63 3.96
CA ARG A 343 -0.04 14.81 5.42
C ARG A 343 1.24 15.24 6.13
N ALA A 344 1.05 15.87 7.28
CA ALA A 344 2.13 16.42 8.10
C ALA A 344 3.09 15.32 8.57
N ARG A 345 4.38 15.57 8.38
CA ARG A 345 5.47 14.70 8.84
C ARG A 345 6.16 15.32 10.06
N PRO A 346 6.84 14.53 10.90
CA PRO A 346 7.56 15.05 12.06
C PRO A 346 8.84 15.80 11.63
N VAL A 347 8.66 17.05 11.20
CA VAL A 347 9.72 17.93 10.65
C VAL A 347 10.04 19.13 11.54
N TRP A 348 9.19 19.41 12.52
CA TRP A 348 9.38 20.50 13.48
C TRP A 348 10.41 20.14 14.55
N GLY A 349 10.94 21.16 15.22
CA GLY A 349 11.83 20.93 16.36
C GLY A 349 11.13 20.17 17.50
N ILE A 350 9.81 20.37 17.66
CA ILE A 350 8.91 19.51 18.44
C ILE A 350 7.76 19.05 17.54
N SER A 351 7.68 17.75 17.26
CA SER A 351 6.58 17.15 16.50
C SER A 351 5.67 16.36 17.43
N VAL A 352 4.40 16.77 17.56
CA VAL A 352 3.45 16.25 18.55
C VAL A 352 2.54 15.18 17.94
N SER A 353 2.31 14.09 18.67
CA SER A 353 1.14 13.22 18.47
C SER A 353 0.14 13.38 19.61
N TYR A 354 -1.14 13.24 19.28
CA TYR A 354 -2.25 13.40 20.23
C TYR A 354 -2.97 12.07 20.42
N ALA A 355 -2.93 11.52 21.62
CA ALA A 355 -3.79 10.44 22.05
C ALA A 355 -5.20 10.98 22.37
N LEU A 356 -6.19 10.50 21.60
CA LEU A 356 -7.60 10.86 21.66
C LEU A 356 -8.46 9.61 21.86
N GLY A 357 -9.69 9.80 22.36
CA GLY A 357 -10.63 8.70 22.63
C GLY A 357 -10.84 8.44 24.11
N GLN A 358 -10.90 7.18 24.51
CA GLN A 358 -11.37 6.77 25.86
C GLN A 358 -10.36 5.91 26.64
N SER A 359 -10.86 5.18 27.66
CA SER A 359 -10.11 4.34 28.59
C SER A 359 -9.05 3.41 27.96
N GLU A 360 -9.36 2.74 26.85
CA GLU A 360 -8.40 1.87 26.14
C GLU A 360 -7.17 2.62 25.62
N MET A 361 -7.29 3.91 25.29
CA MET A 361 -6.15 4.72 24.87
C MET A 361 -5.31 5.20 26.07
N MET A 362 -5.85 5.17 27.29
CA MET A 362 -5.23 5.76 28.49
C MET A 362 -4.45 4.78 29.36
N GLY A 363 -4.45 3.50 29.03
CA GLY A 363 -3.88 2.47 29.90
C GLY A 363 -4.73 2.20 31.12
N PHE A 364 -6.06 2.24 30.98
CA PHE A 364 -6.99 1.89 32.06
C PHE A 364 -6.80 0.42 32.43
N VAL A 365 -6.67 0.13 33.72
CA VAL A 365 -6.30 -1.17 34.33
C VAL A 365 -4.94 -1.74 33.92
N SER A 366 -4.13 -1.00 33.17
CA SER A 366 -2.83 -1.43 32.67
C SER A 366 -1.70 -1.17 33.67
N ILE A 367 -1.82 -1.75 34.86
CA ILE A 367 -0.82 -1.66 35.92
C ILE A 367 0.06 -2.91 35.93
N PRO A 368 1.40 -2.76 36.04
CA PRO A 368 2.16 -1.51 36.22
C PRO A 368 2.47 -0.75 34.93
N ALA A 369 2.83 0.53 35.06
CA ALA A 369 3.63 1.23 34.07
C ALA A 369 4.96 0.49 33.86
N LEU A 370 5.26 0.16 32.61
CA LEU A 370 6.47 -0.57 32.23
C LEU A 370 7.45 0.35 31.48
N SER A 371 6.96 1.30 30.69
CA SER A 371 7.76 2.27 29.92
C SER A 371 8.31 3.40 30.79
N ILE A 372 9.08 3.05 31.81
CA ILE A 372 9.59 3.96 32.86
C ILE A 372 10.94 4.62 32.52
N THR A 373 11.51 4.30 31.35
CA THR A 373 12.76 4.91 30.86
C THR A 373 12.55 5.49 29.47
N GLN A 374 13.28 6.55 29.16
CA GLN A 374 13.20 7.21 27.87
C GLN A 374 14.48 6.93 27.03
N PRO A 375 14.38 6.12 25.95
CA PRO A 375 15.54 5.71 25.17
C PRO A 375 15.93 6.57 23.95
N TYR A 376 15.11 7.53 23.50
CA TYR A 376 15.25 8.25 22.20
C TYR A 376 14.91 9.76 22.21
N ASP A 377 15.07 10.40 23.37
CA ASP A 377 14.75 11.81 23.66
C ASP A 377 13.30 12.24 23.34
N ASN A 378 12.34 11.30 23.32
CA ASN A 378 10.92 11.66 23.24
C ASN A 378 10.49 12.37 24.51
N ILE A 379 9.57 13.32 24.36
CA ILE A 379 9.13 14.18 25.46
C ILE A 379 7.61 14.12 25.66
N THR A 380 7.18 14.64 26.80
CA THR A 380 5.82 15.11 27.04
C THR A 380 5.88 16.46 27.78
N PHE A 381 4.72 17.03 28.10
CA PHE A 381 4.61 18.30 28.82
C PHE A 381 3.95 18.03 30.18
N GLY A 382 4.76 18.04 31.24
CA GLY A 382 4.40 17.49 32.55
C GLY A 382 5.03 16.13 32.81
N GLY A 383 4.78 15.55 33.99
CA GLY A 383 5.35 14.25 34.38
C GLY A 383 4.75 13.03 33.66
N ASP A 384 3.73 13.22 32.84
CA ASP A 384 3.00 12.18 32.10
C ASP A 384 2.22 12.84 30.94
N PRO A 385 1.99 12.14 29.81
CA PRO A 385 1.19 12.68 28.70
C PRO A 385 -0.29 12.91 29.02
N ARG A 386 -0.86 12.22 30.01
CA ARG A 386 -2.21 12.49 30.50
C ARG A 386 -2.20 13.77 31.31
N GLY A 387 -3.19 14.63 31.08
CA GLY A 387 -3.46 15.78 31.94
C GLY A 387 -3.65 15.34 33.40
N PHE A 388 -3.50 16.26 34.35
CA PHE A 388 -3.71 15.95 35.77
C PHE A 388 -5.10 15.36 36.01
N ASP A 389 -6.13 16.07 35.52
CA ASP A 389 -7.52 15.63 35.55
C ASP A 389 -7.94 15.12 34.17
N PHE A 390 -8.52 13.92 34.15
CA PHE A 390 -9.09 13.29 32.98
C PHE A 390 -10.48 12.69 33.27
N GLY A 391 -11.17 13.27 34.26
CA GLY A 391 -12.56 12.95 34.60
C GLY A 391 -13.58 13.49 33.59
N ILE A 392 -14.85 13.14 33.80
CA ILE A 392 -15.98 13.65 33.02
C ILE A 392 -16.51 14.92 33.71
N ASP A 393 -15.80 16.02 33.52
CA ASP A 393 -16.05 17.31 34.17
C ASP A 393 -15.59 18.48 33.29
N SER A 394 -15.77 19.71 33.78
CA SER A 394 -15.31 20.93 33.11
C SER A 394 -13.91 21.38 33.55
N ALA A 395 -13.14 20.52 34.23
CA ALA A 395 -11.78 20.86 34.63
C ALA A 395 -10.90 21.05 33.40
N GLN A 396 -10.08 22.09 33.46
CA GLN A 396 -9.13 22.42 32.38
C GLN A 396 -8.03 21.36 32.32
N TRP A 397 -7.59 21.04 31.11
CA TRP A 397 -6.41 20.21 30.91
C TRP A 397 -5.19 20.94 31.48
N THR A 398 -4.52 20.32 32.45
CA THR A 398 -3.32 20.87 33.09
C THR A 398 -2.21 19.83 33.11
N PRO A 399 -0.93 20.23 33.00
CA PRO A 399 0.19 19.30 33.04
C PRO A 399 0.25 18.55 34.36
N ARG A 400 0.47 17.23 34.31
CA ARG A 400 0.69 16.44 35.53
C ARG A 400 1.94 16.92 36.26
N GLY A 401 1.80 17.16 37.57
CA GLY A 401 2.87 17.72 38.40
C GLY A 401 2.99 19.25 38.36
N GLY A 402 2.15 19.94 37.57
CA GLY A 402 2.06 21.41 37.53
C GLY A 402 3.16 22.12 36.73
N ASP A 403 4.29 21.46 36.45
CA ASP A 403 5.31 21.99 35.55
C ASP A 403 5.00 21.62 34.10
N ALA A 404 4.85 22.63 33.25
CA ALA A 404 4.59 22.46 31.82
C ALA A 404 5.85 22.19 31.00
N ALA A 405 7.05 22.27 31.58
CA ALA A 405 8.30 22.09 30.84
C ALA A 405 8.37 20.71 30.13
N PRO A 406 9.07 20.62 28.99
CA PRO A 406 9.35 19.33 28.36
C PRO A 406 10.04 18.36 29.32
N GLN A 407 9.40 17.22 29.59
CA GLN A 407 9.94 16.14 30.40
C GLN A 407 10.11 14.86 29.56
N PRO A 408 10.97 13.91 29.95
CA PRO A 408 11.08 12.62 29.27
C PRO A 408 9.73 11.90 29.18
N LEU A 409 9.42 11.33 28.01
CA LEU A 409 8.20 10.55 27.83
C LEU A 409 8.31 9.19 28.53
N VAL A 410 7.70 9.08 29.71
CA VAL A 410 7.62 7.85 30.51
C VAL A 410 6.18 7.59 30.94
N ALA A 411 5.85 6.34 31.19
CA ALA A 411 4.60 5.94 31.81
C ALA A 411 4.69 6.09 33.33
N VAL A 412 3.61 6.54 33.97
CA VAL A 412 3.46 6.55 35.43
C VAL A 412 2.18 5.84 35.85
N ASN A 413 2.16 5.32 37.07
CA ASN A 413 0.92 4.78 37.63
C ASN A 413 0.08 5.92 38.21
N VAL A 414 -1.23 5.90 37.97
CA VAL A 414 -2.15 6.97 38.37
C VAL A 414 -3.39 6.38 39.00
N ASN A 415 -3.77 6.91 40.17
CA ASN A 415 -4.98 6.50 40.85
C ASN A 415 -6.20 6.99 40.08
N GLN A 416 -7.19 6.14 39.86
CA GLN A 416 -8.37 6.55 39.11
C GLN A 416 -9.33 7.49 39.84
N ASP A 417 -9.36 7.46 41.17
CA ASP A 417 -10.34 8.23 41.95
C ASP A 417 -9.81 9.62 42.30
N THR A 418 -8.50 9.73 42.54
CA THR A 418 -7.84 10.98 42.95
C THR A 418 -6.99 11.62 41.85
N TYR A 419 -6.73 10.89 40.77
CA TYR A 419 -5.80 11.24 39.71
C TYR A 419 -4.38 11.54 40.17
N ALA A 420 -4.00 11.16 41.39
CA ALA A 420 -2.64 11.31 41.90
C ALA A 420 -1.71 10.26 41.28
N THR A 421 -0.46 10.64 41.02
CA THR A 421 0.59 9.67 40.71
C THR A 421 0.78 8.73 41.90
N MET A 422 0.94 7.44 41.62
CA MET A 422 1.12 6.41 42.62
C MET A 422 2.43 5.67 42.44
N ASP A 423 3.04 5.30 43.56
CA ASP A 423 4.04 4.24 43.59
C ASP A 423 3.33 2.90 43.83
N ILE A 424 3.76 1.86 43.12
CA ILE A 424 3.31 0.50 43.40
C ILE A 424 4.24 -0.05 44.47
N PRO A 425 3.72 -0.44 45.66
CA PRO A 425 4.55 -1.01 46.70
C PRO A 425 5.15 -2.34 46.23
N ASP A 426 6.41 -2.61 46.63
CA ASP A 426 7.08 -3.88 46.39
C ASP A 426 6.29 -5.09 46.94
N LEU A 427 6.69 -6.30 46.53
CA LEU A 427 6.21 -7.55 47.12
C LEU A 427 6.21 -7.47 48.65
N VAL A 428 5.01 -7.49 49.26
CA VAL A 428 4.87 -7.20 50.68
C VAL A 428 5.21 -8.43 51.54
N TYR A 429 4.83 -9.65 51.14
CA TYR A 429 5.18 -10.87 51.88
C TYR A 429 5.44 -12.09 51.00
N LYS A 430 6.44 -12.90 51.39
CA LYS A 430 6.77 -14.22 50.83
C LYS A 430 7.00 -15.25 51.95
N PRO A 431 5.94 -15.64 52.68
CA PRO A 431 6.05 -16.60 53.77
C PRO A 431 6.68 -17.92 53.32
N ALA A 432 7.54 -18.50 54.17
CA ALA A 432 8.18 -19.79 53.88
C ALA A 432 7.17 -20.94 53.68
N THR A 433 6.04 -20.90 54.40
CA THR A 433 4.97 -21.89 54.28
C THR A 433 3.63 -21.26 54.65
N VAL A 434 2.60 -21.51 53.83
CA VAL A 434 1.22 -21.10 54.10
C VAL A 434 0.26 -22.26 54.04
N ASP A 435 -0.78 -22.20 54.87
CA ASP A 435 -1.96 -23.03 54.77
C ASP A 435 -3.11 -22.18 54.18
N VAL A 436 -3.76 -22.71 53.14
CA VAL A 436 -4.95 -22.13 52.51
C VAL A 436 -6.16 -22.98 52.84
N THR A 437 -7.10 -22.40 53.57
CA THR A 437 -8.38 -23.05 53.87
C THR A 437 -9.47 -22.41 53.04
N VAL A 438 -10.22 -23.24 52.31
CA VAL A 438 -11.45 -22.82 51.62
C VAL A 438 -12.61 -23.66 52.15
N PRO A 439 -13.63 -23.07 52.81
CA PRO A 439 -14.82 -23.78 53.24
C PRO A 439 -15.63 -24.26 52.03
N THR A 440 -16.34 -25.39 52.18
CA THR A 440 -17.32 -25.83 51.18
C THR A 440 -18.45 -24.81 51.09
N VAL A 441 -18.63 -24.19 49.92
CA VAL A 441 -19.68 -23.19 49.67
C VAL A 441 -20.66 -23.72 48.63
N THR A 442 -21.91 -23.96 49.03
CA THR A 442 -22.99 -24.44 48.15
C THR A 442 -23.74 -23.30 47.42
N SER A 443 -23.58 -22.05 47.84
CA SER A 443 -23.98 -20.82 47.13
C SER A 443 -23.34 -19.58 47.78
N GLY A 444 -22.96 -18.56 46.98
CA GLY A 444 -22.37 -17.29 47.46
C GLY A 444 -20.86 -17.17 47.27
N HIS A 445 -20.27 -16.08 47.78
CA HIS A 445 -18.83 -15.80 47.70
C HIS A 445 -18.04 -16.72 48.66
N PRO A 446 -17.14 -17.56 48.15
CA PRO A 446 -16.33 -18.41 49.00
C PRO A 446 -15.36 -17.59 49.84
N GLN A 447 -15.27 -17.93 51.13
CA GLN A 447 -14.29 -17.34 52.03
C GLN A 447 -12.97 -18.07 51.89
N ILE A 448 -11.86 -17.35 51.77
CA ILE A 448 -10.52 -17.93 51.82
C ILE A 448 -9.84 -17.43 53.08
N GLN A 449 -9.21 -18.34 53.81
CA GLN A 449 -8.27 -18.00 54.86
C GLN A 449 -6.87 -18.47 54.46
N ILE A 450 -5.91 -17.55 54.53
CA ILE A 450 -4.49 -17.83 54.35
C ILE A 450 -3.82 -17.60 55.69
N SER A 451 -3.08 -18.60 56.16
CA SER A 451 -2.33 -18.52 57.40
C SER A 451 -0.88 -18.95 57.18
N THR A 452 0.03 -18.35 57.93
CA THR A 452 1.47 -18.67 57.86
C THR A 452 1.97 -19.06 59.24
N THR A 453 2.88 -20.04 59.28
CA THR A 453 3.65 -20.36 60.50
C THR A 453 4.95 -19.57 60.60
N ASP A 454 5.29 -18.82 59.56
CA ASP A 454 6.47 -17.96 59.51
C ASP A 454 6.27 -16.72 60.38
N LYS A 455 6.87 -16.72 61.57
CA LYS A 455 6.79 -15.60 62.53
C LYS A 455 7.57 -14.35 62.09
N SER A 456 8.35 -14.41 61.01
CA SER A 456 8.98 -13.21 60.44
C SER A 456 7.98 -12.36 59.64
N VAL A 457 6.82 -12.93 59.29
CA VAL A 457 5.73 -12.26 58.58
C VAL A 457 4.69 -11.76 59.59
N ASP A 458 4.34 -10.48 59.46
CA ASP A 458 3.23 -9.85 60.17
C ASP A 458 2.31 -9.15 59.18
N PHE A 459 1.19 -9.79 58.81
CA PHE A 459 0.26 -9.24 57.83
C PHE A 459 -0.39 -7.90 58.26
N THR A 460 -0.39 -7.55 59.54
CA THR A 460 -0.95 -6.26 60.00
C THR A 460 -0.07 -5.06 59.63
N THR A 461 1.17 -5.30 59.20
CA THR A 461 2.13 -4.24 58.81
C THR A 461 2.03 -3.81 57.35
N GLY A 462 1.12 -4.42 56.58
CA GLY A 462 0.96 -4.12 55.15
C GLY A 462 -0.44 -4.40 54.57
N PHE A 463 -1.33 -5.04 55.34
CA PHE A 463 -2.70 -5.31 54.94
C PHE A 463 -3.75 -4.73 55.88
N SER A 464 -4.87 -4.30 55.31
CA SER A 464 -6.03 -3.80 56.06
C SER A 464 -7.33 -4.47 55.61
N VAL A 465 -8.32 -4.47 56.49
CA VAL A 465 -9.68 -4.92 56.16
C VAL A 465 -10.25 -4.01 55.06
N GLY A 466 -10.86 -4.61 54.04
CA GLY A 466 -11.38 -3.97 52.84
C GLY A 466 -10.39 -3.93 51.67
N GLN A 467 -9.13 -4.28 51.89
CA GLN A 467 -8.13 -4.32 50.82
C GLN A 467 -8.25 -5.58 49.97
N THR A 468 -8.14 -5.45 48.66
CA THR A 468 -8.04 -6.60 47.76
C THR A 468 -6.59 -7.03 47.60
N ILE A 469 -6.33 -8.34 47.69
CA ILE A 469 -5.00 -8.92 47.54
C ILE A 469 -4.96 -9.97 46.43
N GLN A 470 -3.76 -10.19 45.92
CA GLN A 470 -3.43 -11.34 45.08
C GLN A 470 -2.47 -12.27 45.79
N CYS A 471 -2.63 -13.56 45.50
CA CYS A 471 -1.73 -14.62 45.95
C CYS A 471 -1.17 -15.34 44.72
N ALA A 472 0.10 -15.68 44.78
CA ALA A 472 0.86 -16.19 43.65
C ALA A 472 1.81 -17.30 44.09
N GLY A 473 2.20 -18.20 43.18
CA GLY A 473 3.21 -19.23 43.46
C GLY A 473 2.70 -20.42 44.28
N PHE A 474 1.46 -20.87 44.06
CA PHE A 474 0.98 -22.12 44.65
C PHE A 474 1.62 -23.32 43.94
N THR A 475 1.73 -24.46 44.63
CA THR A 475 2.33 -25.68 44.06
C THR A 475 1.38 -26.88 44.22
N GLY A 476 1.45 -27.85 43.30
CA GLY A 476 0.63 -29.07 43.36
C GLY A 476 -0.82 -28.85 42.91
N THR A 477 -1.79 -29.62 43.43
CA THR A 477 -3.23 -29.50 43.09
C THR A 477 -3.81 -28.11 43.39
N ALA A 478 -3.14 -27.36 44.28
CA ALA A 478 -3.41 -25.96 44.62
C ALA A 478 -3.19 -25.00 43.44
N ALA A 479 -2.17 -25.28 42.63
CA ALA A 479 -1.75 -24.41 41.53
C ALA A 479 -2.83 -24.36 40.44
N ALA A 480 -3.43 -25.50 40.10
CA ALA A 480 -4.45 -25.58 39.06
C ALA A 480 -5.75 -24.82 39.42
N ASN A 481 -6.13 -24.80 40.70
CA ASN A 481 -7.44 -24.29 41.14
C ASN A 481 -7.38 -22.88 41.74
N ASN A 482 -6.22 -22.42 42.23
CA ASN A 482 -6.07 -21.06 42.80
C ASN A 482 -5.33 -20.08 41.87
N GLU A 483 -4.92 -20.50 40.66
CA GLU A 483 -4.15 -19.68 39.71
C GLU A 483 -4.90 -19.36 38.40
N SER A 484 -6.12 -19.87 38.20
CA SER A 484 -6.84 -19.67 36.93
C SER A 484 -7.62 -18.35 36.90
N GLY A 485 -7.04 -17.34 36.25
CA GLY A 485 -7.68 -16.07 35.87
C GLY A 485 -8.68 -16.24 34.72
N GLY A 486 -9.98 -16.32 34.99
CA GLY A 486 -11.04 -16.16 34.00
C GLY A 486 -11.41 -14.68 33.77
N TRP A 487 -11.59 -14.36 32.49
CA TRP A 487 -12.25 -13.26 31.75
C TRP A 487 -12.36 -11.83 32.30
N TRP A 488 -12.35 -11.58 33.61
CA TRP A 488 -12.42 -10.23 34.15
C TRP A 488 -11.49 -10.06 35.34
N TYR A 489 -11.62 -10.87 36.40
CA TYR A 489 -10.84 -10.68 37.63
C TYR A 489 -10.87 -11.96 38.48
N SER A 490 -10.54 -13.13 37.93
CA SER A 490 -10.71 -14.35 38.74
C SER A 490 -9.59 -14.51 39.77
N ASN A 491 -10.03 -14.65 41.04
CA ASN A 491 -9.29 -15.05 42.25
C ASN A 491 -8.51 -13.96 43.00
N TYR A 492 -9.18 -12.85 43.32
CA TYR A 492 -8.69 -11.91 44.32
C TYR A 492 -9.44 -12.05 45.63
N ILE A 493 -8.75 -11.77 46.73
CA ILE A 493 -9.31 -11.91 48.07
C ILE A 493 -9.50 -10.51 48.63
N THR A 494 -10.75 -10.08 48.76
CA THR A 494 -11.10 -8.85 49.48
C THR A 494 -11.08 -9.16 50.98
N LEU A 495 -10.12 -8.59 51.69
CA LEU A 495 -9.82 -8.93 53.08
C LEU A 495 -10.96 -8.50 54.00
N THR A 496 -11.51 -9.44 54.76
CA THR A 496 -12.52 -9.21 55.79
C THR A 496 -11.91 -9.25 57.20
N THR A 497 -10.75 -9.87 57.37
CA THR A 497 -10.02 -9.91 58.64
C THR A 497 -8.52 -10.00 58.39
N VAL A 498 -7.74 -9.24 59.16
CA VAL A 498 -6.28 -9.26 59.15
C VAL A 498 -5.78 -9.45 60.57
N THR A 499 -4.93 -10.46 60.79
CA THR A 499 -4.17 -10.69 62.01
C THR A 499 -2.70 -10.87 61.64
N ALA A 500 -1.79 -10.86 62.62
CA ALA A 500 -0.37 -10.92 62.31
C ALA A 500 0.02 -12.17 61.48
N GLN A 501 -0.63 -13.33 61.68
CA GLN A 501 -0.28 -14.59 60.99
C GLN A 501 -1.38 -15.17 60.12
N SER A 502 -2.54 -14.50 60.02
CA SER A 502 -3.59 -14.93 59.09
C SER A 502 -4.36 -13.77 58.50
N ILE A 503 -4.75 -13.94 57.25
CA ILE A 503 -5.67 -13.08 56.52
C ILE A 503 -6.86 -13.92 56.08
N THR A 504 -8.05 -13.34 56.20
CA THR A 504 -9.31 -13.94 55.73
C THR A 504 -9.99 -12.95 54.82
N GLY A 505 -10.57 -13.42 53.73
CA GLY A 505 -11.37 -12.58 52.84
C GLY A 505 -12.33 -13.36 51.98
N THR A 506 -13.09 -12.65 51.17
CA THR A 506 -14.03 -13.22 50.21
C THR A 506 -13.48 -13.11 48.80
N CYS A 507 -13.69 -14.14 47.98
CA CYS A 507 -13.46 -14.05 46.55
C CYS A 507 -14.66 -13.45 45.84
N ASP A 508 -14.43 -12.38 45.09
CA ASP A 508 -15.48 -11.70 44.34
C ASP A 508 -15.87 -12.51 43.09
N TYR A 509 -17.17 -12.78 42.95
CA TYR A 509 -17.89 -13.39 41.82
C TYR A 509 -17.23 -14.56 41.08
N VAL A 510 -17.65 -15.80 41.42
CA VAL A 510 -17.33 -17.01 40.65
C VAL A 510 -18.28 -17.13 39.46
N TRP A 511 -17.83 -16.72 38.26
CA TRP A 511 -18.53 -17.07 37.02
C TRP A 511 -17.91 -18.35 36.45
N PHE A 512 -18.55 -19.48 36.78
CA PHE A 512 -18.30 -20.84 36.31
C PHE A 512 -16.96 -21.51 36.74
N GLN A 513 -17.08 -22.78 37.18
CA GLN A 513 -16.01 -23.78 37.34
C GLN A 513 -14.83 -23.45 38.28
N TRP A 514 -15.04 -22.72 39.37
CA TRP A 514 -14.08 -22.71 40.48
C TRP A 514 -14.45 -23.78 41.53
N ASP A 515 -13.72 -24.89 41.53
CA ASP A 515 -13.76 -25.91 42.60
C ASP A 515 -12.54 -25.71 43.52
N PRO A 516 -12.64 -24.84 44.54
CA PRO A 516 -11.51 -24.58 45.42
C PRO A 516 -11.12 -25.83 46.20
N VAL A 517 -9.82 -26.08 46.26
CA VAL A 517 -9.25 -27.17 47.06
C VAL A 517 -8.50 -26.55 48.23
N ALA A 518 -8.82 -26.97 49.45
CA ALA A 518 -8.04 -26.60 50.63
C ALA A 518 -6.64 -27.23 50.55
N VAL A 519 -5.61 -26.46 50.88
CA VAL A 519 -4.21 -26.83 50.68
C VAL A 519 -3.45 -26.54 51.97
N SER A 520 -2.66 -27.50 52.45
CA SER A 520 -1.79 -27.32 53.61
C SER A 520 -0.33 -27.45 53.21
N GLY A 521 0.52 -26.62 53.82
CA GLY A 521 1.96 -26.64 53.61
C GLY A 521 2.42 -26.13 52.25
N ALA A 522 1.67 -25.21 51.63
CA ALA A 522 2.08 -24.61 50.36
C ALA A 522 3.33 -23.75 50.55
N THR A 523 4.32 -23.91 49.68
CA THR A 523 5.60 -23.20 49.73
C THR A 523 5.75 -22.27 48.54
N GLY A 524 6.49 -21.17 48.71
CA GLY A 524 6.78 -20.23 47.61
C GLY A 524 5.66 -19.24 47.32
N VAL A 525 4.66 -19.15 48.19
CA VAL A 525 3.51 -18.27 48.00
C VAL A 525 3.88 -16.82 48.28
N SER A 526 3.66 -15.95 47.30
CA SER A 526 3.71 -14.50 47.46
C SER A 526 2.32 -13.93 47.69
N ILE A 527 2.24 -12.94 48.57
CA ILE A 527 1.00 -12.22 48.88
C ILE A 527 1.28 -10.73 48.77
N ALA A 528 0.53 -10.06 47.91
CA ALA A 528 0.68 -8.65 47.65
C ALA A 528 -0.69 -7.98 47.51
N PRO A 529 -0.80 -6.67 47.84
CA PRO A 529 -1.95 -5.87 47.44
C PRO A 529 -2.19 -6.01 45.94
N LEU A 530 -3.41 -6.34 45.56
CA LEU A 530 -3.80 -6.23 44.17
C LEU A 530 -4.14 -4.77 43.88
N ARG A 531 -3.59 -4.23 42.79
CA ARG A 531 -3.94 -2.90 42.28
C ARG A 531 -4.32 -2.91 40.80
N ILE A 532 -4.91 -4.01 40.34
CA ILE A 532 -5.76 -4.02 39.14
C ILE A 532 -7.18 -3.57 39.53
N THR A 533 -7.21 -2.57 40.39
CA THR A 533 -8.31 -1.63 40.49
C THR A 533 -8.30 -0.81 39.20
N ARG A 534 -9.38 -0.09 38.92
CA ARG A 534 -9.61 0.74 37.72
C ARG A 534 -8.56 1.87 37.48
N ASP A 535 -7.39 1.79 38.10
CA ASP A 535 -6.26 2.69 38.01
C ASP A 535 -5.56 2.61 36.65
N PHE A 536 -4.65 3.55 36.38
CA PHE A 536 -3.98 3.67 35.09
C PHE A 536 -2.48 3.43 35.23
N GLY A 537 -1.86 2.82 34.22
CA GLY A 537 -0.41 2.60 34.20
C GLY A 537 0.18 2.80 32.81
N GLU A 538 0.61 1.70 32.19
CA GLU A 538 1.19 1.68 30.85
C GLU A 538 0.20 2.18 29.81
N GLN A 539 0.64 3.03 28.89
CA GLN A 539 -0.23 3.58 27.83
C GLN A 539 0.32 3.18 26.45
N GLN A 540 -0.52 2.58 25.59
CA GLN A 540 -0.13 2.17 24.24
C GLN A 540 0.55 3.28 23.41
N SER A 541 0.14 4.54 23.55
CA SER A 541 0.75 5.68 22.83
C SER A 541 2.19 5.97 23.24
N ILE A 542 2.57 5.71 24.49
CA ILE A 542 3.93 5.88 25.00
C ILE A 542 4.85 4.84 24.35
N ALA A 543 4.47 3.56 24.43
CA ALA A 543 5.19 2.46 23.79
C ALA A 543 5.28 2.67 22.27
N ALA A 544 4.18 3.10 21.64
CA ALA A 544 4.14 3.36 20.20
C ALA A 544 5.12 4.46 19.77
N LEU A 545 5.14 5.60 20.47
CA LEU A 545 6.02 6.72 20.09
C LEU A 545 7.49 6.39 20.34
N ASN A 546 7.80 5.65 21.41
CA ASN A 546 9.15 5.18 21.72
C ASN A 546 9.66 4.19 20.65
N PHE A 547 8.90 3.16 20.31
CA PHE A 547 9.34 2.20 19.30
C PHE A 547 9.38 2.82 17.90
N TYR A 548 8.40 3.66 17.54
CA TYR A 548 8.39 4.40 16.28
C TYR A 548 9.64 5.28 16.12
N ARG A 549 10.01 6.01 17.17
CA ARG A 549 11.20 6.85 17.16
C ARG A 549 12.47 6.02 16.95
N GLY A 550 12.59 4.88 17.62
CA GLY A 550 13.71 3.96 17.41
C GLY A 550 13.83 3.51 15.95
N MET A 551 12.73 3.09 15.33
CA MET A 551 12.72 2.71 13.91
C MET A 551 13.02 3.89 12.98
N GLN A 552 12.49 5.08 13.28
CA GLN A 552 12.77 6.30 12.50
C GLN A 552 14.26 6.68 12.54
N LEU A 553 14.88 6.64 13.73
CA LEU A 553 16.30 6.94 13.92
C LEU A 553 17.18 5.90 13.23
N ALA A 554 16.85 4.61 13.39
CA ALA A 554 17.56 3.52 12.72
C ALA A 554 17.50 3.65 11.19
N TYR A 555 16.33 3.98 10.63
CA TYR A 555 16.17 4.21 9.19
C TYR A 555 16.99 5.40 8.68
N ARG A 556 17.23 6.41 9.52
CA ARG A 556 18.11 7.55 9.21
C ARG A 556 19.59 7.29 9.51
N GLY A 557 19.93 6.14 10.09
CA GLY A 557 21.29 5.84 10.54
C GLY A 557 21.77 6.73 11.70
N LEU A 558 20.85 7.20 12.54
CA LEU A 558 21.15 8.08 13.67
C LEU A 558 20.94 7.36 15.01
N PRO A 559 21.82 7.55 16.01
CA PRO A 559 21.60 7.05 17.36
C PRO A 559 20.61 7.93 18.16
N SER A 560 20.56 9.22 17.85
CA SER A 560 19.66 10.21 18.44
C SER A 560 19.52 11.42 17.50
N ASP A 561 18.51 12.25 17.74
CA ASP A 561 18.33 13.53 17.02
C ASP A 561 17.65 14.54 17.97
N SER A 562 18.49 15.24 18.73
CA SER A 562 18.04 16.25 19.71
C SER A 562 17.48 17.51 19.06
N SER A 563 17.68 17.69 17.74
CA SER A 563 17.18 18.84 16.98
C SER A 563 15.71 18.68 16.57
N ARG A 564 15.19 17.43 16.58
CA ARG A 564 13.79 17.12 16.31
C ARG A 564 13.27 16.10 17.30
N LYS A 565 12.57 16.59 18.32
CA LYS A 565 11.95 15.76 19.35
C LYS A 565 10.54 15.35 18.92
N LEU A 566 10.13 14.15 19.31
CA LEU A 566 8.72 13.76 19.25
C LEU A 566 8.09 13.96 20.62
N ALA A 567 6.87 14.48 20.64
CA ALA A 567 6.11 14.71 21.85
C ALA A 567 4.79 13.95 21.82
N LEU A 568 4.33 13.49 22.98
CA LEU A 568 2.98 12.93 23.16
C LEU A 568 2.18 13.77 24.14
N LEU A 569 0.92 14.01 23.81
CA LEU A 569 -0.11 14.54 24.71
C LEU A 569 -1.35 13.66 24.65
N SER A 570 -2.03 13.47 25.77
CA SER A 570 -3.26 12.70 25.88
C SER A 570 -4.41 13.57 26.36
N CYS A 571 -5.47 13.61 25.55
CA CYS A 571 -6.73 14.31 25.83
C CYS A 571 -7.90 13.31 25.94
N CYS A 572 -7.60 12.03 26.10
CA CYS A 572 -8.60 10.99 26.29
C CYS A 572 -9.40 11.19 27.59
N VAL A 573 -10.61 10.65 27.62
CA VAL A 573 -11.49 10.69 28.81
C VAL A 573 -12.13 9.30 29.01
N SER A 574 -11.99 8.73 30.20
CA SER A 574 -12.44 7.36 30.46
C SER A 574 -13.97 7.26 30.41
N GLY A 575 -14.49 6.19 29.80
CA GLY A 575 -15.92 5.87 29.81
C GLY A 575 -16.83 6.75 28.93
N THR A 576 -16.27 7.61 28.07
CA THR A 576 -17.06 8.57 27.30
C THR A 576 -17.46 8.09 25.91
N THR A 577 -18.70 8.41 25.51
CA THR A 577 -19.16 8.24 24.12
C THR A 577 -18.55 9.29 23.20
N ILE A 578 -18.62 9.07 21.88
CA ILE A 578 -18.12 10.05 20.89
C ILE A 578 -18.89 11.38 20.92
N GLU A 579 -20.18 11.35 21.30
CA GLU A 579 -21.01 12.53 21.52
C GLU A 579 -20.46 13.38 22.66
N GLN A 580 -20.06 12.75 23.77
CA GLN A 580 -19.47 13.45 24.92
C GLN A 580 -18.08 14.00 24.63
N LEU A 581 -17.34 13.38 23.72
CA LEU A 581 -16.03 13.88 23.28
C LEU A 581 -16.15 14.97 22.20
N SER A 582 -17.31 15.13 21.58
CA SER A 582 -17.52 16.08 20.49
C SER A 582 -17.56 17.52 20.99
N LYS A 583 -17.12 18.44 20.14
CA LYS A 583 -17.09 19.88 20.42
C LYS A 583 -18.48 20.42 20.76
N GLY A 584 -18.58 21.23 21.81
CA GLY A 584 -19.84 21.82 22.26
C GLY A 584 -20.74 20.88 23.08
N SER A 585 -20.22 19.72 23.49
CA SER A 585 -20.85 18.85 24.48
C SER A 585 -20.85 19.50 25.88
N SER A 586 -21.63 18.95 26.81
CA SER A 586 -21.67 19.40 28.21
C SER A 586 -21.49 18.21 29.16
N PRO A 587 -20.43 18.17 29.99
CA PRO A 587 -19.29 19.11 30.01
C PRO A 587 -18.50 19.09 28.68
N ASP A 588 -17.83 20.20 28.34
CA ASP A 588 -17.06 20.30 27.10
C ASP A 588 -15.69 19.64 27.28
N LEU A 589 -15.63 18.34 26.98
CA LEU A 589 -14.41 17.56 27.06
C LEU A 589 -13.46 17.80 25.89
N PHE A 590 -14.00 18.28 24.76
CA PHE A 590 -13.23 18.54 23.54
C PHE A 590 -12.18 19.64 23.75
N ASP A 591 -12.51 20.66 24.56
CA ASP A 591 -11.64 21.80 24.85
C ASP A 591 -10.28 21.43 25.47
N ARG A 592 -10.12 20.21 25.99
CA ARG A 592 -8.81 19.69 26.44
C ARG A 592 -7.77 19.64 25.31
N ILE A 593 -8.21 19.46 24.06
CA ILE A 593 -7.33 19.45 22.88
C ILE A 593 -6.67 20.84 22.65
N PRO A 594 -7.41 21.94 22.42
CA PRO A 594 -6.80 23.26 22.26
C PRO A 594 -6.09 23.77 23.52
N GLN A 595 -6.57 23.42 24.73
CA GLN A 595 -5.89 23.79 25.99
C GLN A 595 -4.48 23.19 26.08
N SER A 596 -4.34 21.89 25.82
CA SER A 596 -3.03 21.23 25.84
C SER A 596 -2.12 21.71 24.70
N ALA A 597 -2.67 21.99 23.51
CA ALA A 597 -1.92 22.58 22.40
C ALA A 597 -1.36 23.98 22.73
N THR A 598 -2.17 24.83 23.38
CA THR A 598 -1.74 26.15 23.86
C THR A 598 -0.53 26.03 24.79
N ILE A 599 -0.57 25.09 25.75
CA ILE A 599 0.52 24.86 26.70
C ILE A 599 1.79 24.39 25.99
N ALA A 600 1.68 23.39 25.10
CA ALA A 600 2.82 22.87 24.35
C ALA A 600 3.46 23.94 23.47
N LYS A 601 2.63 24.75 22.79
CA LYS A 601 3.10 25.87 21.98
C LYS A 601 3.83 26.91 22.80
N ALA A 602 3.32 27.27 23.98
CA ALA A 602 4.00 28.21 24.86
C ALA A 602 5.41 27.74 25.26
N GLN A 603 5.61 26.43 25.47
CA GLN A 603 6.94 25.88 25.75
C GLN A 603 7.87 25.90 24.52
N ALA A 604 7.32 25.63 23.34
CA ALA A 604 8.07 25.72 22.10
C ALA A 604 8.53 27.16 21.83
N ASP A 605 7.62 28.13 21.98
CA ASP A 605 7.89 29.56 21.82
C ASP A 605 8.93 30.04 22.84
N LYS A 606 8.80 29.65 24.12
CA LYS A 606 9.79 29.93 25.17
C LYS A 606 11.19 29.38 24.85
N SER A 607 11.24 28.24 24.17
CA SER A 607 12.49 27.57 23.78
C SER A 607 13.00 28.01 22.40
N GLY A 608 12.28 28.90 21.69
CA GLY A 608 12.63 29.34 20.34
C GLY A 608 12.60 28.23 19.29
N THR A 609 11.81 27.16 19.50
CA THR A 609 11.71 26.01 18.58
C THR A 609 10.37 26.00 17.85
N THR A 610 10.36 25.45 16.64
CA THR A 610 9.11 25.20 15.92
C THR A 610 8.36 24.01 16.52
N ILE A 611 7.03 24.05 16.42
CA ILE A 611 6.14 23.00 16.88
C ILE A 611 5.05 22.71 15.84
N GLY A 612 4.61 21.46 15.75
CA GLY A 612 3.45 21.07 14.97
C GLY A 612 3.01 19.63 15.26
N CYS A 613 1.77 19.32 14.92
CA CYS A 613 1.16 18.00 15.06
C CYS A 613 1.33 17.19 13.77
N PHE A 614 1.79 15.95 13.90
CA PHE A 614 1.91 15.03 12.77
C PHE A 614 0.91 13.87 12.83
N LEU A 615 0.29 13.60 13.99
CA LEU A 615 -0.54 12.42 14.19
C LEU A 615 -1.65 12.65 15.22
N LEU A 616 -2.89 12.33 14.84
CA LEU A 616 -4.02 12.12 15.73
C LEU A 616 -4.24 10.63 15.90
N GLU A 617 -4.14 10.16 17.13
CA GLU A 617 -4.28 8.78 17.54
C GLU A 617 -5.65 8.59 18.18
N PHE A 618 -6.40 7.55 17.79
CA PHE A 618 -7.77 7.36 18.27
C PHE A 618 -8.09 5.90 18.60
N CYS A 619 -8.68 5.70 19.79
CA CYS A 619 -9.24 4.43 20.23
C CYS A 619 -10.43 4.73 21.13
N GLN A 620 -11.63 4.45 20.60
CA GLN A 620 -12.93 4.74 21.18
C GLN A 620 -13.94 3.80 20.54
N GLY A 621 -15.13 3.67 21.14
CA GLY A 621 -16.25 2.93 20.58
C GLY A 621 -16.90 2.02 21.62
N GLY A 622 -16.13 1.60 22.63
CA GLY A 622 -16.62 0.74 23.71
C GLY A 622 -17.67 1.39 24.61
N SER A 623 -17.79 2.72 24.63
CA SER A 623 -18.92 3.40 25.29
C SER A 623 -20.12 3.64 24.35
N ASN A 624 -19.96 3.41 23.05
CA ASN A 624 -21.02 3.53 22.04
C ASN A 624 -21.63 2.15 21.69
N THR A 625 -21.77 1.26 22.69
CA THR A 625 -22.22 -0.12 22.47
C THR A 625 -23.59 -0.26 21.81
N ASN A 626 -24.39 0.81 21.85
CA ASN A 626 -25.74 0.87 21.33
C ASN A 626 -25.94 1.89 20.20
N THR A 627 -24.85 2.41 19.63
CA THR A 627 -24.91 3.41 18.55
C THR A 627 -24.86 2.71 17.19
N ASP A 628 -25.77 3.09 16.28
CA ASP A 628 -25.79 2.57 14.92
C ASP A 628 -24.76 3.26 14.01
N TYR A 629 -24.53 2.66 12.85
CA TYR A 629 -23.55 3.15 11.86
C TYR A 629 -23.90 4.58 11.39
N ALA A 630 -25.18 4.83 11.11
CA ALA A 630 -25.67 6.09 10.54
C ALA A 630 -25.51 7.27 11.50
N THR A 631 -25.42 7.01 12.80
CA THR A 631 -25.17 7.99 13.85
C THR A 631 -23.67 8.11 14.14
N TYR A 632 -22.96 6.99 14.29
CA TYR A 632 -21.56 7.02 14.71
C TYR A 632 -20.62 7.58 13.62
N TYR A 633 -20.78 7.16 12.36
CA TYR A 633 -19.92 7.61 11.26
C TYR A 633 -19.84 9.15 11.11
N PRO A 634 -20.96 9.90 11.01
CA PRO A 634 -20.88 11.35 10.86
C PRO A 634 -20.29 12.04 12.10
N LEU A 635 -20.55 11.53 13.31
CA LEU A 635 -19.95 12.05 14.54
C LEU A 635 -18.43 11.85 14.56
N LEU A 636 -17.95 10.67 14.15
CA LEU A 636 -16.52 10.38 14.01
C LEU A 636 -15.83 11.32 13.02
N ALA A 637 -16.44 11.50 11.85
CA ALA A 637 -15.91 12.39 10.83
C ALA A 637 -15.84 13.83 11.34
N GLN A 638 -16.91 14.32 11.99
CA GLN A 638 -16.97 15.67 12.53
C GLN A 638 -15.95 15.88 13.66
N TYR A 639 -15.80 14.89 14.56
CA TYR A 639 -14.81 14.93 15.65
C TYR A 639 -13.38 15.15 15.13
N PHE A 640 -12.98 14.44 14.09
CA PHE A 640 -11.65 14.62 13.50
C PHE A 640 -11.50 15.94 12.75
N GLU A 641 -12.53 16.43 12.05
CA GLU A 641 -12.48 17.76 11.43
C GLU A 641 -12.30 18.86 12.49
N ASP A 642 -13.02 18.78 13.60
CA ASP A 642 -12.89 19.71 14.71
C ASP A 642 -11.51 19.62 15.36
N ALA A 643 -11.01 18.41 15.65
CA ALA A 643 -9.70 18.20 16.25
C ALA A 643 -8.56 18.73 15.36
N LYS A 644 -8.61 18.43 14.05
CA LYS A 644 -7.66 18.98 13.06
C LYS A 644 -7.73 20.50 13.02
N SER A 645 -8.93 21.08 13.00
CA SER A 645 -9.13 22.52 12.95
C SER A 645 -8.53 23.22 14.17
N ALA A 646 -8.84 22.72 15.38
CA ALA A 646 -8.32 23.26 16.63
C ALA A 646 -6.78 23.19 16.67
N ILE A 647 -6.20 22.03 16.41
CA ILE A 647 -4.74 21.84 16.47
C ILE A 647 -4.01 22.69 15.41
N LYS A 648 -4.55 22.78 14.19
CA LYS A 648 -3.97 23.61 13.13
C LYS A 648 -3.97 25.09 13.51
N SER A 649 -5.07 25.56 14.10
CA SER A 649 -5.19 26.92 14.60
C SER A 649 -4.14 27.20 15.67
N GLU A 650 -4.05 26.34 16.69
CA GLU A 650 -3.12 26.55 17.81
C GLU A 650 -1.65 26.48 17.39
N PHE A 651 -1.23 25.48 16.61
CA PHE A 651 0.16 25.37 16.17
C PHE A 651 0.52 26.24 14.96
N GLY A 652 -0.46 26.86 14.30
CA GLY A 652 -0.24 27.64 13.08
C GLY A 652 0.23 26.80 11.89
N GLN A 653 -0.05 25.49 11.89
CA GLN A 653 0.28 24.60 10.77
C GLN A 653 -0.86 24.59 9.74
N THR A 654 -0.53 24.49 8.45
CA THR A 654 -1.52 24.47 7.35
C THR A 654 -1.79 23.06 6.81
N ILE A 655 -0.97 22.09 7.18
CA ILE A 655 -1.04 20.71 6.71
C ILE A 655 -1.73 19.85 7.76
N ASP A 656 -2.70 19.05 7.34
CA ASP A 656 -3.39 18.11 8.22
C ASP A 656 -2.44 17.03 8.76
N PRO A 657 -2.56 16.66 10.06
CA PRO A 657 -1.92 15.47 10.60
C PRO A 657 -2.47 14.18 9.97
N PHE A 658 -1.73 13.10 10.11
CA PHE A 658 -2.27 11.75 9.88
C PHE A 658 -3.32 11.41 10.93
N ILE A 659 -4.22 10.49 10.60
CA ILE A 659 -5.19 9.92 11.54
C ILE A 659 -4.89 8.42 11.68
N GLU A 660 -4.74 7.95 12.91
CA GLU A 660 -4.57 6.53 13.21
C GLU A 660 -5.72 6.08 14.11
N ILE A 661 -6.49 5.10 13.63
CA ILE A 661 -7.59 4.51 14.40
C ILE A 661 -7.25 3.06 14.72
N VAL A 662 -7.29 2.69 15.98
CA VAL A 662 -7.39 1.28 16.39
C VAL A 662 -8.89 0.99 16.58
N PRO A 663 -9.52 0.22 15.66
CA PRO A 663 -10.93 -0.08 15.77
C PRO A 663 -11.24 -0.81 17.08
N ILE A 664 -12.44 -0.57 17.61
CA ILE A 664 -12.89 -1.22 18.84
C ILE A 664 -12.92 -2.75 18.65
N SER A 665 -12.49 -3.49 19.66
CA SER A 665 -12.46 -4.96 19.62
C SER A 665 -12.53 -5.56 21.02
N GLY A 666 -12.31 -6.87 21.14
CA GLY A 666 -12.39 -7.57 22.42
C GLY A 666 -13.81 -7.54 22.99
N MET A 667 -13.93 -7.65 24.31
CA MET A 667 -15.22 -7.73 25.00
C MET A 667 -16.04 -6.42 24.95
N ASN A 668 -15.46 -5.33 24.46
CA ASN A 668 -16.13 -4.03 24.30
C ASN A 668 -16.88 -3.88 22.98
N LEU A 669 -17.02 -4.96 22.20
CA LEU A 669 -17.65 -4.87 20.90
C LEU A 669 -19.15 -4.52 21.03
N PRO A 670 -19.63 -3.46 20.36
CA PRO A 670 -21.03 -3.07 20.41
C PRO A 670 -21.97 -4.20 20.00
N GLY A 671 -23.01 -4.44 20.81
CA GLY A 671 -24.03 -5.46 20.55
C GLY A 671 -25.16 -5.01 19.62
N THR A 672 -25.15 -3.76 19.16
CA THR A 672 -26.17 -3.18 18.28
C THR A 672 -25.79 -3.28 16.81
N GLY A 673 -26.78 -3.63 15.98
CA GLY A 673 -26.61 -3.80 14.54
C GLY A 673 -25.65 -4.94 14.21
N ILE A 674 -24.99 -4.83 13.06
CA ILE A 674 -23.97 -5.79 12.61
C ILE A 674 -22.64 -5.05 12.60
N MET A 675 -21.95 -5.05 13.75
CA MET A 675 -20.64 -4.41 13.97
C MET A 675 -20.62 -2.93 13.56
N ASP A 676 -21.71 -2.20 13.81
CA ASP A 676 -21.98 -0.87 13.26
C ASP A 676 -20.87 0.16 13.53
N VAL A 677 -20.38 0.24 14.77
CA VAL A 677 -19.29 1.16 15.15
C VAL A 677 -17.96 0.76 14.51
N CYS A 678 -17.62 -0.55 14.51
CA CYS A 678 -16.40 -1.04 13.86
C CYS A 678 -16.42 -0.74 12.36
N ARG A 679 -17.56 -1.00 11.70
CA ARG A 679 -17.76 -0.66 10.29
C ARG A 679 -17.57 0.83 10.06
N ALA A 680 -18.18 1.68 10.89
CA ALA A 680 -18.03 3.13 10.75
C ALA A 680 -16.56 3.60 10.88
N GLN A 681 -15.80 3.03 11.79
CA GLN A 681 -14.37 3.33 11.97
C GLN A 681 -13.53 2.87 10.78
N VAL A 682 -13.75 1.65 10.30
CA VAL A 682 -13.05 1.09 9.15
C VAL A 682 -13.40 1.86 7.88
N ASP A 683 -14.68 2.10 7.62
CA ASP A 683 -15.16 2.81 6.44
C ASP A 683 -14.64 4.25 6.42
N TYR A 684 -14.60 4.92 7.58
CA TYR A 684 -14.02 6.27 7.69
C TYR A 684 -12.54 6.27 7.27
N VAL A 685 -11.76 5.30 7.75
CA VAL A 685 -10.34 5.17 7.40
C VAL A 685 -10.17 4.88 5.91
N MET A 686 -10.96 3.97 5.35
CA MET A 686 -10.87 3.62 3.92
C MET A 686 -11.29 4.79 3.01
N ALA A 687 -12.16 5.68 3.48
CA ALA A 687 -12.62 6.85 2.75
C ALA A 687 -11.73 8.11 2.94
N THR A 688 -10.89 8.16 3.98
CA THR A 688 -10.17 9.37 4.38
C THR A 688 -8.68 9.29 4.04
N PRO A 689 -8.17 10.11 3.10
CA PRO A 689 -6.74 10.12 2.79
C PRO A 689 -5.90 10.47 4.01
N GLY A 690 -4.85 9.70 4.28
CA GLY A 690 -3.99 9.91 5.45
C GLY A 690 -4.52 9.34 6.76
N ALA A 691 -5.70 8.71 6.74
CA ALA A 691 -6.17 7.85 7.82
C ALA A 691 -5.67 6.40 7.60
N TYR A 692 -5.35 5.68 8.67
CA TYR A 692 -4.97 4.26 8.60
C TYR A 692 -5.32 3.50 9.87
N ILE A 693 -5.49 2.18 9.73
CA ILE A 693 -5.68 1.23 10.83
C ILE A 693 -4.39 0.43 10.99
N PRO A 694 -3.64 0.62 12.09
CA PRO A 694 -2.39 -0.09 12.27
C PRO A 694 -2.58 -1.53 12.73
N THR A 695 -3.63 -1.77 13.51
CA THR A 695 -3.96 -3.04 14.14
C THR A 695 -5.34 -2.94 14.76
N VAL A 696 -5.70 -3.97 15.52
CA VAL A 696 -6.88 -4.02 16.36
C VAL A 696 -6.47 -4.42 17.78
N GLY A 697 -7.35 -4.25 18.76
CA GLY A 697 -7.04 -4.46 20.18
C GLY A 697 -6.66 -5.90 20.50
N TYR A 698 -7.44 -6.88 20.03
CA TYR A 698 -7.01 -8.27 20.05
C TYR A 698 -5.79 -8.46 19.11
N PRO A 699 -4.85 -9.38 19.37
CA PRO A 699 -4.80 -10.36 20.45
C PRO A 699 -3.98 -9.88 21.65
N ALA A 700 -4.00 -8.59 21.98
CA ALA A 700 -3.33 -8.13 23.18
C ALA A 700 -3.85 -8.91 24.40
N ILE A 701 -2.95 -9.29 25.32
CA ILE A 701 -3.39 -9.84 26.61
C ILE A 701 -4.20 -8.77 27.32
N ASP A 702 -5.39 -9.13 27.76
CA ASP A 702 -6.36 -8.20 28.34
C ASP A 702 -6.90 -8.72 29.69
N TYR A 703 -7.60 -7.84 30.41
CA TYR A 703 -8.35 -8.17 31.62
C TYR A 703 -9.87 -8.05 31.34
N GLY A 704 -10.28 -8.46 30.14
CA GLY A 704 -11.63 -8.40 29.60
C GLY A 704 -11.80 -7.27 28.57
N PRO A 705 -12.18 -6.06 28.99
CA PRO A 705 -12.45 -4.93 28.11
C PRO A 705 -11.20 -4.07 27.83
N HIS A 706 -10.12 -4.27 28.59
CA HIS A 706 -8.98 -3.36 28.63
C HIS A 706 -7.67 -4.14 28.71
N TYR A 707 -6.63 -3.61 28.08
CA TYR A 707 -5.37 -4.31 27.93
C TYR A 707 -4.58 -4.35 29.24
N SER A 708 -3.89 -5.47 29.46
CA SER A 708 -2.79 -5.53 30.43
C SER A 708 -1.67 -4.55 30.04
N SER A 709 -0.73 -4.27 30.93
CA SER A 709 0.45 -3.47 30.59
C SER A 709 1.27 -4.05 29.43
N ASN A 710 1.40 -5.38 29.38
CA ASN A 710 2.03 -6.05 28.25
C ASN A 710 1.18 -5.95 26.97
N GLY A 711 -0.14 -6.00 27.10
CA GLY A 711 -1.08 -5.76 26.02
C GLY A 711 -0.98 -4.35 25.43
N GLU A 712 -0.93 -3.32 26.28
CA GLU A 712 -0.72 -1.92 25.88
C GLU A 712 0.59 -1.76 25.08
N ARG A 713 1.68 -2.40 25.54
CA ARG A 713 2.95 -2.42 24.81
C ARG A 713 2.86 -3.16 23.48
N TYR A 714 2.16 -4.28 23.42
CA TYR A 714 1.93 -5.02 22.17
C TYR A 714 1.19 -4.16 21.15
N VAL A 715 0.05 -3.57 21.54
CA VAL A 715 -0.73 -2.68 20.67
C VAL A 715 0.11 -1.49 20.26
N GLY A 716 0.83 -0.88 21.22
CA GLY A 716 1.77 0.20 20.94
C GLY A 716 2.84 -0.20 19.90
N ALA A 717 3.36 -1.42 19.99
CA ALA A 717 4.37 -1.92 19.06
C ALA A 717 3.82 -2.15 17.63
N MET A 718 2.60 -2.69 17.52
CA MET A 718 1.89 -2.80 16.24
C MET A 718 1.65 -1.43 15.60
N ARG A 719 1.22 -0.45 16.40
CA ARG A 719 1.05 0.95 15.97
C ARG A 719 2.35 1.55 15.47
N ALA A 720 3.44 1.39 16.23
CA ALA A 720 4.76 1.85 15.82
C ALA A 720 5.21 1.25 14.47
N LYS A 721 5.01 -0.06 14.27
CA LYS A 721 5.39 -0.77 13.04
C LYS A 721 4.73 -0.13 11.82
N VAL A 722 3.43 0.12 11.90
CA VAL A 722 2.67 0.74 10.80
C VAL A 722 2.98 2.22 10.66
N ARG A 723 3.12 2.98 11.76
CA ARG A 723 3.57 4.39 11.73
C ARG A 723 4.89 4.53 10.99
N HIS A 724 5.86 3.64 11.22
CA HIS A 724 7.13 3.67 10.53
C HIS A 724 6.95 3.56 9.03
N ARG A 725 6.15 2.60 8.59
CA ARG A 725 5.83 2.38 7.18
C ARG A 725 5.10 3.57 6.54
N VAL A 726 4.03 4.05 7.16
CA VAL A 726 3.20 5.12 6.60
C VAL A 726 3.90 6.47 6.65
N ILE A 727 4.44 6.85 7.81
CA ILE A 727 4.89 8.22 8.08
C ILE A 727 6.38 8.39 7.75
N THR A 728 7.22 7.44 8.16
CA THR A 728 8.68 7.53 7.93
C THR A 728 9.06 7.10 6.52
N GLN A 729 8.55 5.95 6.05
CA GLN A 729 8.89 5.42 4.73
C GLN A 729 8.00 6.01 3.61
N GLY A 730 6.83 6.56 3.95
CA GLY A 730 5.91 7.12 2.95
C GLY A 730 5.28 6.06 2.06
N LEU A 731 5.12 4.84 2.58
CA LEU A 731 4.56 3.70 1.85
C LEU A 731 3.08 3.50 2.18
N ALA A 732 2.32 3.00 1.22
CA ALA A 732 0.93 2.66 1.44
C ALA A 732 0.77 1.54 2.47
N TRP A 733 -0.36 1.57 3.17
CA TRP A 733 -0.73 0.57 4.14
C TRP A 733 -2.21 0.24 4.01
N LYS A 734 -2.51 -1.06 4.01
CA LYS A 734 -3.84 -1.59 4.24
C LYS A 734 -3.66 -2.78 5.20
N PRO A 735 -4.46 -2.88 6.27
CA PRO A 735 -4.32 -3.98 7.23
C PRO A 735 -4.88 -5.28 6.67
N LEU A 736 -4.60 -6.41 7.34
CA LEU A 736 -5.27 -7.68 7.05
C LEU A 736 -6.79 -7.51 7.25
N ILE A 737 -7.56 -7.60 6.17
CA ILE A 737 -9.00 -7.33 6.21
C ILE A 737 -9.74 -8.08 5.11
N MET A 738 -10.99 -8.44 5.38
CA MET A 738 -11.91 -8.94 4.36
C MET A 738 -12.22 -7.83 3.33
N GLU A 739 -12.07 -8.12 2.05
CA GLU A 739 -12.40 -7.17 0.97
C GLU A 739 -13.68 -7.53 0.24
N ARG A 740 -13.98 -8.83 0.12
CA ARG A 740 -15.16 -9.30 -0.62
C ARG A 740 -15.60 -10.66 -0.16
N ALA A 741 -16.90 -10.83 0.11
CA ALA A 741 -17.53 -12.10 0.38
C ALA A 741 -18.44 -12.49 -0.80
N ARG A 742 -18.29 -13.71 -1.32
CA ARG A 742 -19.10 -14.24 -2.41
C ARG A 742 -19.89 -15.45 -1.94
N LEU A 743 -21.20 -15.34 -2.01
CA LEU A 743 -22.11 -16.41 -1.61
C LEU A 743 -22.51 -17.24 -2.84
N ARG A 744 -22.37 -18.56 -2.76
CA ARG A 744 -22.86 -19.52 -3.76
C ARG A 744 -23.40 -20.76 -3.06
N GLY A 745 -24.70 -21.00 -3.18
CA GLY A 745 -25.39 -22.01 -2.38
C GLY A 745 -25.16 -21.76 -0.88
N LYS A 746 -24.63 -22.76 -0.17
CA LYS A 746 -24.27 -22.67 1.25
C LYS A 746 -22.84 -22.20 1.52
N THR A 747 -22.05 -21.89 0.50
CA THR A 747 -20.61 -21.62 0.63
C THR A 747 -20.34 -20.15 0.38
N ILE A 748 -19.47 -19.57 1.22
CA ILE A 748 -19.02 -18.18 1.11
C ILE A 748 -17.51 -18.19 0.94
N LEU A 749 -17.01 -17.61 -0.16
CA LEU A 749 -15.58 -17.41 -0.38
C LEU A 749 -15.22 -15.95 -0.12
N ILE A 750 -14.23 -15.73 0.75
CA ILE A 750 -13.78 -14.42 1.18
C ILE A 750 -12.41 -14.12 0.58
N ASP A 751 -12.33 -13.04 -0.20
CA ASP A 751 -11.07 -12.45 -0.62
C ASP A 751 -10.55 -11.54 0.51
N CYS A 752 -9.35 -11.81 1.02
CA CYS A 752 -8.71 -11.01 2.06
C CYS A 752 -7.54 -10.19 1.49
N HIS A 753 -7.40 -8.93 1.89
CA HIS A 753 -6.12 -8.24 1.76
C HIS A 753 -5.15 -8.83 2.79
N VAL A 754 -3.98 -9.29 2.36
CA VAL A 754 -2.97 -9.88 3.26
C VAL A 754 -1.66 -9.11 3.14
N PRO A 755 -1.28 -8.25 4.12
CA PRO A 755 -0.11 -7.40 4.02
C PRO A 755 1.18 -8.21 3.87
N TYR A 756 1.28 -9.33 4.59
CA TYR A 756 2.40 -10.25 4.54
C TYR A 756 1.92 -11.72 4.37
N PRO A 757 1.62 -12.17 3.14
CA PRO A 757 1.08 -13.50 2.87
C PRO A 757 2.08 -14.62 3.22
N PRO A 758 1.59 -15.83 3.60
CA PRO A 758 0.19 -16.25 3.60
C PRO A 758 -0.57 -15.93 4.91
N ILE A 759 -1.91 -16.09 4.87
CA ILE A 759 -2.75 -16.20 6.06
C ILE A 759 -2.25 -17.33 6.97
N ARG A 760 -2.30 -17.09 8.29
CA ARG A 760 -2.00 -18.04 9.34
C ARG A 760 -3.13 -18.09 10.35
N VAL A 761 -3.33 -19.28 10.90
CA VAL A 761 -4.18 -19.50 12.07
C VAL A 761 -3.28 -19.56 13.30
N LEU A 762 -3.44 -18.62 14.23
CA LEU A 762 -2.70 -18.60 15.48
C LEU A 762 -3.67 -18.58 16.68
N PRO A 763 -3.29 -19.17 17.82
CA PRO A 763 -4.00 -18.96 19.07
C PRO A 763 -4.03 -17.47 19.44
N THR A 764 -5.16 -17.01 19.92
CA THR A 764 -5.43 -15.61 20.26
C THR A 764 -5.68 -15.48 21.75
N TRP A 765 -5.13 -14.43 22.36
CA TRP A 765 -5.47 -14.10 23.74
C TRP A 765 -6.91 -13.59 23.84
N GLU A 766 -7.62 -14.15 24.81
CA GLU A 766 -8.94 -13.75 25.26
C GLU A 766 -8.87 -13.69 26.78
N GLY A 767 -8.77 -12.48 27.34
CA GLY A 767 -8.29 -12.34 28.70
C GLY A 767 -6.84 -12.81 28.83
N GLN A 768 -6.64 -13.72 29.77
CA GLN A 768 -5.33 -14.28 30.13
C GLN A 768 -5.15 -15.72 29.65
N ALA A 769 -5.99 -16.18 28.70
CA ALA A 769 -5.91 -17.50 28.10
C ALA A 769 -5.83 -17.40 26.58
N GLN A 770 -5.11 -18.33 25.96
CA GLN A 770 -5.10 -18.47 24.50
C GLN A 770 -6.18 -19.45 24.04
N ASN A 771 -6.93 -19.05 23.02
CA ASN A 771 -7.98 -19.85 22.42
C ASN A 771 -7.78 -19.98 20.90
N THR A 772 -8.25 -21.09 20.33
CA THR A 772 -8.41 -21.27 18.89
C THR A 772 -9.81 -21.81 18.62
N ARG A 773 -10.66 -20.95 18.06
CA ARG A 773 -12.07 -21.28 17.80
C ARG A 773 -12.22 -22.14 16.55
N THR A 774 -13.27 -22.94 16.50
CA THR A 774 -13.58 -23.79 15.33
C THR A 774 -14.03 -22.98 14.11
N ASP A 775 -14.68 -21.84 14.33
CA ASP A 775 -15.10 -20.89 13.30
C ASP A 775 -14.04 -19.79 13.03
N LEU A 776 -12.89 -19.86 13.71
CA LEU A 776 -11.78 -18.90 13.60
C LEU A 776 -12.16 -17.43 13.87
N GLY A 777 -13.34 -17.16 14.44
CA GLY A 777 -13.86 -15.81 14.69
C GLY A 777 -14.84 -15.28 13.63
N PHE A 778 -15.30 -16.10 12.68
CA PHE A 778 -16.27 -15.67 11.65
C PHE A 778 -17.71 -15.90 12.07
N GLY A 779 -18.54 -14.85 11.97
CA GLY A 779 -19.99 -14.94 12.09
C GLY A 779 -20.68 -14.68 10.76
N VAL A 780 -21.89 -15.22 10.59
CA VAL A 780 -22.72 -14.97 9.41
C VAL A 780 -24.14 -14.66 9.84
N TYR A 781 -24.74 -13.61 9.27
CA TYR A 781 -26.07 -13.13 9.64
C TYR A 781 -26.90 -12.83 8.41
N ASP A 782 -28.19 -13.12 8.46
CA ASP A 782 -29.13 -12.77 7.39
C ASP A 782 -29.30 -11.24 7.30
N THR A 783 -29.18 -10.67 6.09
CA THR A 783 -29.23 -9.20 5.90
C THR A 783 -30.58 -8.55 6.17
N VAL A 784 -31.67 -9.33 6.20
CA VAL A 784 -33.03 -8.81 6.37
C VAL A 784 -33.47 -8.91 7.82
N THR A 785 -33.22 -10.07 8.45
CA THR A 785 -33.67 -10.39 9.81
C THR A 785 -32.60 -10.15 10.87
N ASN A 786 -31.33 -9.97 10.48
CA ASN A 786 -30.16 -9.97 11.36
C ASN A 786 -30.01 -11.25 12.20
N ALA A 787 -30.71 -12.34 11.85
CA ALA A 787 -30.58 -13.60 12.54
C ALA A 787 -29.22 -14.24 12.23
N GLN A 788 -28.55 -14.77 13.25
CA GLN A 788 -27.31 -15.51 13.07
C GLN A 788 -27.57 -16.83 12.34
N LEU A 789 -26.77 -17.11 11.32
CA LEU A 789 -26.80 -18.34 10.55
C LEU A 789 -25.69 -19.29 11.04
N SER A 790 -25.99 -20.58 11.13
CA SER A 790 -25.02 -21.56 11.63
C SER A 790 -23.90 -21.80 10.62
N VAL A 791 -22.65 -21.60 11.06
CA VAL A 791 -21.43 -21.94 10.33
C VAL A 791 -21.09 -23.41 10.60
N ALA A 792 -20.96 -24.21 9.54
CA ALA A 792 -20.57 -25.61 9.62
C ALA A 792 -19.04 -25.79 9.67
N SER A 793 -18.30 -24.98 8.90
CA SER A 793 -16.83 -25.00 8.89
C SER A 793 -16.25 -23.71 8.33
N VAL A 794 -15.02 -23.39 8.74
CA VAL A 794 -14.19 -22.35 8.14
C VAL A 794 -12.84 -22.95 7.77
N ASN A 795 -12.43 -22.78 6.51
CA ASN A 795 -11.18 -23.31 5.97
C ASN A 795 -10.33 -22.19 5.36
N ILE A 796 -9.01 -22.24 5.61
CA ILE A 796 -8.06 -21.42 4.87
C ILE A 796 -7.85 -22.10 3.51
N ALA A 797 -8.42 -21.51 2.47
CA ALA A 797 -8.52 -22.11 1.14
C ALA A 797 -7.37 -21.69 0.19
N GLY A 798 -6.56 -20.71 0.61
CA GLY A 798 -5.40 -20.20 -0.11
C GLY A 798 -4.55 -19.27 0.77
N GLU A 799 -3.55 -18.60 0.19
CA GLU A 799 -2.72 -17.63 0.92
C GLU A 799 -3.50 -16.37 1.35
N THR A 800 -4.61 -16.08 0.68
CA THR A 800 -5.46 -14.89 0.83
C THR A 800 -6.96 -15.20 0.84
N GLN A 801 -7.33 -16.49 0.83
CA GLN A 801 -8.71 -16.95 0.67
C GLN A 801 -9.19 -17.69 1.92
N VAL A 802 -10.38 -17.31 2.40
CA VAL A 802 -11.09 -18.03 3.47
C VAL A 802 -12.41 -18.54 2.92
N GLU A 803 -12.68 -19.82 3.09
CA GLU A 803 -13.94 -20.46 2.72
C GLU A 803 -14.77 -20.75 3.98
N ILE A 804 -16.00 -20.25 4.01
CA ILE A 804 -16.98 -20.53 5.05
C ILE A 804 -18.08 -21.40 4.44
N THR A 805 -18.41 -22.52 5.08
CA THR A 805 -19.56 -23.34 4.71
C THR A 805 -20.64 -23.19 5.78
N LEU A 806 -21.85 -22.83 5.36
CA LEU A 806 -23.03 -22.75 6.22
C LEU A 806 -23.70 -24.12 6.38
N SER A 807 -24.42 -24.31 7.49
CA SER A 807 -25.19 -25.53 7.73
C SER A 807 -26.40 -25.68 6.80
N ALA A 808 -26.89 -24.56 6.25
CA ALA A 808 -27.98 -24.51 5.28
C ALA A 808 -27.76 -23.35 4.29
N GLU A 809 -28.35 -23.45 3.11
CA GLU A 809 -28.36 -22.37 2.12
C GLU A 809 -29.21 -21.20 2.63
N PRO A 810 -28.68 -19.96 2.65
CA PRO A 810 -29.43 -18.80 3.09
C PRO A 810 -30.41 -18.33 2.02
N GLU A 811 -31.57 -17.80 2.44
CA GLU A 811 -32.59 -17.27 1.51
C GLU A 811 -32.23 -15.89 0.96
N ASN A 812 -31.46 -15.10 1.71
CA ASN A 812 -31.05 -13.75 1.39
C ASN A 812 -29.52 -13.64 1.31
N PRO A 813 -28.99 -12.53 0.75
CA PRO A 813 -27.61 -12.13 1.02
C PRO A 813 -27.35 -12.10 2.53
N VAL A 814 -26.09 -12.31 2.89
CA VAL A 814 -25.65 -12.40 4.29
C VAL A 814 -24.63 -11.32 4.61
N TRP A 815 -24.62 -10.89 5.87
CA TRP A 815 -23.46 -10.25 6.47
C TRP A 815 -22.46 -11.32 6.87
N VAL A 816 -21.21 -11.11 6.52
CA VAL A 816 -20.07 -11.84 7.07
C VAL A 816 -19.35 -10.92 8.03
N THR A 817 -19.24 -11.35 9.28
CA THR A 817 -18.53 -10.64 10.35
C THR A 817 -17.24 -11.37 10.66
N TYR A 818 -16.26 -10.63 11.15
CA TYR A 818 -15.06 -11.20 11.74
C TYR A 818 -14.78 -10.56 13.09
N GLY A 819 -14.66 -11.38 14.14
CA GLY A 819 -14.54 -10.95 15.52
C GLY A 819 -15.73 -10.11 15.96
N ASP A 820 -16.95 -10.62 15.87
CA ASP A 820 -18.12 -9.92 16.40
C ASP A 820 -18.31 -10.15 17.92
N ASN A 821 -19.41 -9.64 18.48
CA ASN A 821 -19.72 -9.82 19.90
C ASN A 821 -19.93 -11.29 20.32
N HIS A 822 -20.38 -12.19 19.42
CA HIS A 822 -20.49 -13.63 19.74
C HIS A 822 -19.11 -14.29 19.86
N HIS A 823 -18.10 -13.70 19.24
CA HIS A 823 -16.70 -14.13 19.33
C HIS A 823 -15.88 -13.24 20.28
N ASN A 824 -16.53 -12.53 21.22
CA ASN A 824 -15.88 -11.61 22.18
C ASN A 824 -14.87 -10.67 21.51
N GLY A 825 -15.19 -10.24 20.29
CA GLY A 825 -14.36 -9.32 19.52
C GLY A 825 -12.99 -9.80 19.10
N SER A 826 -12.79 -11.11 19.02
CA SER A 826 -11.51 -11.73 18.68
C SER A 826 -11.69 -12.77 17.58
N GLY A 827 -10.58 -13.10 16.91
CA GLY A 827 -10.52 -14.21 15.96
C GLY A 827 -9.10 -14.75 15.84
N ASN A 828 -8.91 -15.78 15.02
CA ASN A 828 -7.65 -16.52 14.93
C ASN A 828 -6.88 -16.29 13.63
N ILE A 829 -7.27 -15.30 12.82
CA ILE A 829 -6.69 -15.03 11.51
C ILE A 829 -5.62 -13.94 11.59
N TYR A 830 -4.42 -14.30 11.14
CA TYR A 830 -3.23 -13.47 11.06
C TYR A 830 -2.60 -13.56 9.69
N ASP A 831 -1.67 -12.66 9.38
CA ASP A 831 -0.73 -12.85 8.30
C ASP A 831 0.58 -13.48 8.83
N SER A 832 1.60 -13.55 7.98
CA SER A 832 2.88 -14.19 8.31
C SER A 832 4.02 -13.21 8.58
N ASP A 833 3.71 -11.94 8.90
CA ASP A 833 4.72 -10.91 9.17
C ASP A 833 5.68 -11.35 10.31
N PRO A 834 6.99 -11.45 10.03
CA PRO A 834 7.98 -11.91 11.01
C PRO A 834 8.43 -10.81 11.99
N ALA A 835 7.84 -9.62 11.92
CA ALA A 835 8.22 -8.50 12.77
C ALA A 835 8.12 -8.84 14.26
N VAL A 836 9.03 -8.26 15.03
CA VAL A 836 9.04 -8.33 16.49
C VAL A 836 9.19 -6.93 17.07
N SER A 837 8.67 -6.71 18.26
CA SER A 837 8.85 -5.45 18.98
C SER A 837 10.30 -5.25 19.43
N ARG A 838 10.61 -4.02 19.85
CA ARG A 838 11.84 -3.75 20.60
C ARG A 838 11.65 -3.97 22.10
N ASP A 839 10.52 -3.51 22.64
CA ASP A 839 10.18 -3.71 24.05
C ASP A 839 9.87 -5.19 24.28
N VAL A 840 10.16 -5.68 25.48
CA VAL A 840 9.99 -7.09 25.84
C VAL A 840 8.81 -7.27 26.77
N TYR A 841 8.28 -8.49 26.79
CA TYR A 841 7.30 -8.90 27.78
C TYR A 841 7.94 -8.87 29.17
N GLU A 842 7.33 -8.14 30.09
CA GLU A 842 7.84 -7.96 31.45
C GLU A 842 6.81 -8.43 32.47
N TRP A 843 7.27 -9.26 33.40
CA TRP A 843 6.52 -9.60 34.61
C TRP A 843 7.53 -9.74 35.75
N VAL A 844 7.23 -9.09 36.87
CA VAL A 844 8.07 -9.13 38.08
C VAL A 844 7.15 -9.37 39.27
N GLU A 845 7.51 -10.34 40.10
CA GLU A 845 6.72 -10.69 41.29
C GLU A 845 6.50 -9.45 42.18
N GLY A 846 5.23 -9.13 42.46
CA GLY A 846 4.85 -8.01 43.33
C GLY A 846 4.85 -6.63 42.68
N ASN A 847 5.13 -6.50 41.39
CA ASN A 847 5.13 -5.21 40.69
C ASN A 847 3.74 -4.65 40.35
N GLY A 848 2.66 -5.29 40.81
CA GLY A 848 1.28 -4.92 40.52
C GLY A 848 0.62 -5.69 39.38
N ALA A 849 1.40 -6.37 38.53
CA ALA A 849 0.84 -7.25 37.49
C ALA A 849 0.24 -8.52 38.13
N PRO A 850 -0.85 -9.07 37.58
CA PRO A 850 -1.43 -10.33 38.04
C PRO A 850 -0.50 -11.51 37.77
N TYR A 851 -0.55 -12.54 38.62
CA TYR A 851 0.29 -13.73 38.45
C TYR A 851 0.01 -14.53 37.19
N SER A 852 -1.19 -14.45 36.65
CA SER A 852 -1.56 -15.06 35.36
C SER A 852 -0.77 -14.50 34.17
N GLU A 853 -0.10 -13.36 34.34
CA GLU A 853 0.88 -12.82 33.39
C GLU A 853 2.32 -13.30 33.64
N ASN A 854 2.56 -14.12 34.67
CA ASN A 854 3.82 -14.84 34.81
C ASN A 854 3.87 -15.98 33.79
N ILE A 855 4.19 -15.66 32.53
CA ILE A 855 4.25 -16.63 31.45
C ILE A 855 5.73 -16.81 31.04
N PRO A 856 6.44 -17.84 31.55
CA PRO A 856 7.88 -18.02 31.33
C PRO A 856 8.30 -18.07 29.86
N ALA A 857 7.38 -18.48 28.98
CA ALA A 857 7.62 -18.51 27.54
C ALA A 857 7.75 -17.13 26.91
N TYR A 858 7.22 -16.06 27.52
CA TYR A 858 7.25 -14.70 26.99
C TYR A 858 8.20 -13.78 27.76
N ILE A 859 8.37 -13.95 29.08
CA ILE A 859 9.20 -13.07 29.91
C ILE A 859 10.60 -12.83 29.31
N GLY A 860 10.95 -11.56 29.14
CA GLY A 860 12.22 -11.10 28.58
C GLY A 860 12.34 -11.24 27.06
N LYS A 861 11.27 -11.64 26.36
CA LYS A 861 11.26 -11.77 24.90
C LYS A 861 10.48 -10.63 24.23
N PRO A 862 10.88 -10.23 23.02
CA PRO A 862 10.07 -9.37 22.18
C PRO A 862 8.68 -9.96 21.91
N TYR A 863 7.69 -9.09 21.77
CA TYR A 863 6.37 -9.45 21.25
C TYR A 863 6.49 -9.79 19.76
N ALA A 864 5.91 -10.91 19.34
CA ALA A 864 5.71 -11.20 17.92
C ALA A 864 4.62 -10.27 17.37
N LEU A 865 4.80 -9.73 16.16
CA LEU A 865 3.91 -8.72 15.57
C LEU A 865 3.29 -9.17 14.23
N PRO A 866 2.70 -10.38 14.10
CA PRO A 866 1.91 -10.71 12.91
C PRO A 866 0.68 -9.77 12.84
N ASN A 867 0.22 -9.43 11.64
CA ASN A 867 -0.95 -8.56 11.50
C ASN A 867 -2.23 -9.36 11.75
N PRO A 868 -3.02 -9.06 12.81
CA PRO A 868 -4.33 -9.66 13.02
C PRO A 868 -5.34 -9.12 12.01
N MET A 869 -6.34 -9.93 11.66
CA MET A 869 -7.44 -9.47 10.81
C MET A 869 -8.31 -8.44 11.55
N ILE A 870 -8.64 -7.34 10.89
CA ILE A 870 -9.42 -6.27 11.52
C ILE A 870 -10.87 -6.69 11.74
N ASN A 871 -11.42 -6.40 12.93
CA ASN A 871 -12.84 -6.55 13.23
C ASN A 871 -13.68 -5.72 12.26
N TYR A 872 -14.47 -6.39 11.42
CA TYR A 872 -15.22 -5.74 10.36
C TYR A 872 -16.36 -6.64 9.87
N ALA A 873 -17.31 -6.06 9.15
CA ALA A 873 -18.40 -6.80 8.54
C ALA A 873 -18.67 -6.31 7.12
N ILE A 874 -18.86 -7.25 6.20
CA ILE A 874 -19.17 -6.99 4.79
C ILE A 874 -20.38 -7.79 4.35
N GLN A 875 -21.16 -7.25 3.42
CA GLN A 875 -22.24 -8.01 2.79
C GLN A 875 -21.70 -8.93 1.70
N SER A 876 -22.27 -10.12 1.61
CA SER A 876 -22.03 -11.03 0.50
C SER A 876 -22.61 -10.45 -0.79
N VAL A 877 -21.89 -10.65 -1.88
CA VAL A 877 -22.43 -10.48 -3.23
C VAL A 877 -22.71 -11.84 -3.86
N GLU A 878 -23.56 -11.86 -4.90
CA GLU A 878 -23.77 -13.06 -5.72
C GLU A 878 -22.43 -13.52 -6.34
N GLY A 879 -22.14 -14.82 -6.16
CA GLY A 879 -20.81 -15.42 -6.32
C GLY A 879 -20.51 -16.11 -7.65
#